data_AF-A0A9W8R458-F1
#
_entry.id   AF-A0A9W8R458-F1
#
_cell.length_a   1.000
_cell.length_b   1.000
_cell.length_c   1.000
_cell.angle_alpha   90.00
_cell.angle_beta   90.00
_cell.angle_gamma   90.00
#
_symmetry.space_group_name_H-M   'P 1'
#
loop_
_entity.id
_entity.type
_entity.pdbx_description
1 polymer ?
#
loop_
_entity_poly.entity_id
_entity_poly.type
_entity_poly.pdbx_seq_one_letter_code
_entity_poly.pdbx_strand_id
1 'polypeptide(L)'
;MCILQDFEAITPNTLARTIETVEGGGMVILLLKGMNSLKQLYNLSMDVHSRYRTEAHDDVVARFNERFILSLGGCNSCLVIDDEMNVLPISGGKGVKALPPADLDQPKSESQAELEAVKEQNEDRQPVGSLISLARTLDQAKALITFTDAIAEKTLRSTVALTAARGRGKSAALGVAVAAAVAYGYSNIFITSPSPENLKTLFEFVFKGFDALGYADHADYSIIQSTNPDFNKAIVRVNIHRQHRQTIQYIRPQDAHVLGQAELVVIDEAAAIPLPLVRKLMGPYLVFMASTINGYEGTGRSLSLKLIKQLREQSRSASSTGEGTELADRSTGRASKEEFQAGRKLREITLSEPIRYAQGDAVEKWLNTLLCLDATLPKAKSNINGCPDPTQCQLLNVNRDTLFSFHPVSEKFLQQMVALYVASHYKNSPDDLQLMSDAPAHELFVLVPPVSEDSTRLPEPLCVIQVSLEGKISRQSVLNSLSRGQRPNGDLIPWLVSQQFQDEDFASLSGARVVRIATNPEYVSMGYGTKALELLTDYYEGRFANLSEDEDQAMEDAMTRVTDADLANASLLDDDIKVRDINKMPPLFSKLSEKKPERLDYIGVSYGLTPPLHKFWKRASFSPVYLRQTANDLTGEHTCVMLRPLENSDDRSWLGAFSRDFHKRFLSLLSYQFGSFPAISALSIDESANAGAKLDSTEIQPLTKVELDRLLSPFDLKRLESYANNMLDYHVVLDLIPTIANLYFTGRLKSDIKLTGVQQCILLAIGLQHKDVDVVSQELSLPSSQLLAMFIKILRKVTGHFATLVSEAVDAELPKAERLGVTRENASGAHDDEIVDDRFVPLATTLDDELEEGGDEALRELKKKQRELIDSLPLDQYEIDGDAPAWEEAEKQVLSATKQGKSNPVVSVKAAKQKRKVGQTASEVYEEAFGDKRKKAKKAKKSA
;
A
#
# COMPACT_ATOMS: atom_id res chain seq x y z
N MET A 1 42.69 -19.12 -7.59
CA MET A 1 42.12 -20.24 -8.37
C MET A 1 40.82 -20.65 -7.70
N CYS A 2 39.77 -20.89 -8.47
CA CYS A 2 38.48 -21.40 -7.98
C CYS A 2 38.17 -22.71 -8.72
N ILE A 3 37.88 -23.78 -7.98
CA ILE A 3 37.54 -25.09 -8.55
C ILE A 3 36.08 -25.39 -8.19
N LEU A 4 35.26 -25.62 -9.20
CA LEU A 4 33.86 -26.01 -9.08
C LEU A 4 33.73 -27.48 -9.47
N GLN A 5 33.48 -28.33 -8.48
CA GLN A 5 33.53 -29.78 -8.65
C GLN A 5 32.23 -30.39 -9.18
N ASP A 6 31.08 -29.99 -8.62
CA ASP A 6 29.79 -30.59 -8.93
C ASP A 6 28.93 -29.60 -9.73
N PHE A 7 28.81 -29.82 -11.04
CA PHE A 7 28.03 -28.94 -11.92
C PHE A 7 26.52 -28.95 -11.59
N GLU A 8 26.00 -30.10 -11.14
CA GLU A 8 24.59 -30.30 -10.76
C GLU A 8 24.09 -29.35 -9.66
N ALA A 9 24.99 -28.88 -8.80
CA ALA A 9 24.68 -28.00 -7.68
C ALA A 9 24.89 -26.50 -7.98
N ILE A 10 25.42 -26.15 -9.17
CA ILE A 10 25.81 -24.77 -9.48
C ILE A 10 24.59 -23.96 -9.93
N THR A 11 24.14 -23.02 -9.10
CA THR A 11 23.13 -22.04 -9.52
C THR A 11 23.77 -20.81 -10.19
N PRO A 12 23.04 -20.06 -11.04
CA PRO A 12 23.50 -18.79 -11.62
C PRO A 12 24.11 -17.82 -10.59
N ASN A 13 23.49 -17.72 -9.41
CA ASN A 13 23.96 -16.86 -8.33
C ASN A 13 25.28 -17.36 -7.71
N THR A 14 25.41 -18.67 -7.49
CA THR A 14 26.66 -19.27 -7.00
C THR A 14 27.79 -19.12 -8.02
N LEU A 15 27.47 -19.28 -9.31
CA LEU A 15 28.41 -19.06 -10.41
C LEU A 15 28.90 -17.60 -10.44
N ALA A 16 27.99 -16.62 -10.33
CA ALA A 16 28.38 -15.21 -10.26
C ALA A 16 29.27 -14.90 -9.04
N ARG A 17 28.90 -15.41 -7.86
CA ARG A 17 29.67 -15.21 -6.62
C ARG A 17 31.10 -15.73 -6.72
N THR A 18 31.26 -16.94 -7.24
CA THR A 18 32.56 -17.62 -7.30
C THR A 18 33.47 -16.96 -8.33
N ILE A 19 32.97 -16.65 -9.52
CA ILE A 19 33.76 -15.98 -10.57
C ILE A 19 34.19 -14.58 -10.13
N GLU A 20 33.30 -13.77 -9.54
CA GLU A 20 33.64 -12.42 -9.06
C GLU A 20 34.69 -12.40 -7.93
N THR A 21 34.89 -13.52 -7.22
CA THR A 21 35.89 -13.61 -6.15
C THR A 21 37.30 -13.88 -6.63
N VAL A 22 37.48 -14.27 -7.90
CA VAL A 22 38.79 -14.57 -8.46
C VAL A 22 39.50 -13.28 -8.88
N GLU A 23 40.76 -13.12 -8.48
CA GLU A 23 41.61 -12.01 -8.88
C GLU A 23 42.18 -12.22 -10.30
N GLY A 24 42.59 -11.12 -10.94
CA GLY A 24 43.19 -11.14 -12.28
C GLY A 24 44.43 -12.04 -12.34
N GLY A 25 44.57 -12.79 -13.43
CA GLY A 25 45.59 -13.84 -13.56
C GLY A 25 45.23 -15.15 -12.85
N GLY A 26 44.09 -15.21 -12.16
CA GLY A 26 43.53 -16.44 -11.62
C GLY A 26 42.84 -17.31 -12.67
N MET A 27 42.55 -18.56 -12.28
CA MET A 27 41.81 -19.52 -13.10
C MET A 27 40.53 -19.97 -12.40
N VAL A 28 39.45 -20.10 -13.17
CA VAL A 28 38.19 -20.76 -12.77
C VAL A 28 38.12 -22.10 -13.50
N ILE A 29 38.07 -23.19 -12.74
CA ILE A 29 38.06 -24.56 -13.27
C ILE A 29 36.70 -25.18 -12.95
N LEU A 30 35.96 -25.61 -13.97
CA LEU A 30 34.75 -26.41 -13.81
C LEU A 30 35.08 -27.87 -14.15
N LEU A 31 34.78 -28.79 -13.24
CA LEU A 31 34.95 -30.22 -13.47
C LEU A 31 33.61 -30.82 -13.93
N LEU A 32 33.65 -31.54 -15.04
CA LEU A 32 32.50 -32.25 -15.60
C LEU A 32 32.78 -33.75 -15.47
N LYS A 33 32.25 -34.38 -14.41
CA LYS A 33 32.56 -35.77 -14.07
C LYS A 33 31.65 -36.75 -14.83
N GLY A 34 32.23 -37.81 -15.39
CA GLY A 34 31.49 -38.98 -15.87
C GLY A 34 30.75 -38.79 -17.19
N MET A 35 31.20 -37.85 -18.04
CA MET A 35 30.54 -37.53 -19.30
C MET A 35 31.33 -38.05 -20.50
N ASN A 36 30.64 -38.73 -21.42
CA ASN A 36 31.22 -39.22 -22.69
C ASN A 36 30.93 -38.27 -23.87
N SER A 37 29.96 -37.36 -23.71
CA SER A 37 29.61 -36.32 -24.67
C SER A 37 29.15 -35.08 -23.93
N LEU A 38 29.50 -33.89 -24.44
CA LEU A 38 29.05 -32.62 -23.87
C LEU A 38 27.54 -32.40 -24.07
N LYS A 39 26.89 -33.12 -24.99
CA LYS A 39 25.42 -33.09 -25.16
C LYS A 39 24.68 -33.73 -23.98
N GLN A 40 25.33 -34.59 -23.20
CA GLN A 40 24.72 -35.19 -22.00
C GLN A 40 24.37 -34.11 -20.95
N LEU A 41 25.05 -32.96 -20.96
CA LEU A 41 24.73 -31.82 -20.09
C LEU A 41 23.37 -31.17 -20.42
N TYR A 42 22.86 -31.33 -21.65
CA TYR A 42 21.54 -30.82 -22.01
C TYR A 42 20.41 -31.54 -21.27
N ASN A 43 20.65 -32.81 -20.91
CA ASN A 43 19.67 -33.64 -20.19
C ASN A 43 20.01 -33.81 -18.71
N LEU A 44 21.07 -33.14 -18.22
CA LEU A 44 21.50 -33.24 -16.83
C LEU A 44 20.52 -32.50 -15.91
N SER A 45 19.87 -33.25 -15.02
CA SER A 45 18.99 -32.70 -13.99
C SER A 45 19.81 -32.15 -12.83
N MET A 46 19.59 -30.89 -12.48
CA MET A 46 20.22 -30.20 -11.36
C MET A 46 19.42 -30.39 -10.08
N ASP A 47 20.07 -30.21 -8.92
CA ASP A 47 19.41 -30.32 -7.61
C ASP A 47 18.21 -29.37 -7.47
N VAL A 48 18.31 -28.20 -8.10
CA VAL A 48 17.25 -27.18 -8.08
C VAL A 48 16.00 -27.63 -8.83
N HIS A 49 16.12 -28.52 -9.82
CA HIS A 49 14.98 -29.02 -10.60
C HIS A 49 13.98 -29.78 -9.74
N SER A 50 14.41 -30.39 -8.62
CA SER A 50 13.51 -30.98 -7.63
C SER A 50 12.51 -29.98 -7.03
N ARG A 51 12.86 -28.68 -7.01
CA ARG A 51 12.00 -27.59 -6.51
C ARG A 51 11.03 -27.05 -7.56
N TYR A 52 11.26 -27.37 -8.83
CA TYR A 52 10.46 -26.87 -9.96
C TYR A 52 9.38 -27.85 -10.41
N ARG A 53 9.46 -29.10 -9.96
CA ARG A 53 8.46 -30.13 -10.22
C ARG A 53 7.22 -29.86 -9.38
N THR A 54 6.07 -29.88 -10.04
CA THR A 54 4.75 -29.93 -9.40
C THR A 54 4.07 -31.24 -9.74
N GLU A 55 3.07 -31.65 -8.97
CA GLU A 55 2.34 -32.91 -9.21
C GLU A 55 1.69 -32.96 -10.61
N ALA A 56 1.34 -31.80 -11.17
CA ALA A 56 0.81 -31.67 -12.53
C ALA A 56 1.92 -31.59 -13.62
N HIS A 57 3.13 -31.13 -13.27
CA HIS A 57 4.21 -30.89 -14.23
C HIS A 57 5.57 -31.39 -13.68
N ASP A 58 5.89 -32.65 -13.97
CA ASP A 58 7.13 -33.30 -13.51
C ASP A 58 8.32 -33.18 -14.49
N ASP A 59 8.04 -32.97 -15.78
CA ASP A 59 9.05 -33.01 -16.84
C ASP A 59 9.81 -31.68 -16.95
N VAL A 60 11.00 -31.62 -16.34
CA VAL A 60 11.86 -30.43 -16.32
C VAL A 60 12.84 -30.49 -17.49
N VAL A 61 12.93 -29.41 -18.26
CA VAL A 61 13.86 -29.27 -19.40
C VAL A 61 14.97 -28.30 -19.01
N ALA A 62 16.23 -28.74 -19.08
CA ALA A 62 17.40 -27.95 -18.65
C ALA A 62 17.88 -26.94 -19.72
N ARG A 63 17.01 -25.98 -20.07
CA ARG A 63 17.30 -24.96 -21.09
C ARG A 63 18.47 -24.06 -20.71
N PHE A 64 18.65 -23.78 -19.41
CA PHE A 64 19.77 -22.99 -18.94
C PHE A 64 21.12 -23.67 -19.23
N ASN A 65 21.19 -25.00 -19.11
CA ASN A 65 22.42 -25.77 -19.36
C ASN A 65 22.80 -25.74 -20.84
N GLU A 66 21.82 -25.86 -21.75
CA GLU A 66 22.05 -25.71 -23.19
C GLU A 66 22.60 -24.31 -23.50
N ARG A 67 21.98 -23.26 -22.96
CA ARG A 67 22.46 -21.87 -23.11
C ARG A 67 23.85 -21.68 -22.53
N PHE A 68 24.14 -22.26 -21.37
CA PHE A 68 25.43 -22.18 -20.71
C PHE A 68 26.56 -22.73 -21.61
N ILE A 69 26.39 -23.92 -22.17
CA ILE A 69 27.39 -24.54 -23.05
C ILE A 69 27.59 -23.72 -24.32
N LEU A 70 26.50 -23.31 -24.97
CA LEU A 70 26.59 -22.47 -26.17
C LEU A 70 27.31 -21.14 -25.89
N SER A 71 27.11 -20.59 -24.69
CA SER A 71 27.80 -19.37 -24.27
C SER A 71 29.30 -19.57 -24.04
N LEU A 72 29.74 -20.75 -23.59
CA LEU A 72 31.16 -21.06 -23.43
C LEU A 72 31.89 -21.07 -24.77
N GLY A 73 31.25 -21.57 -25.82
CA GLY A 73 31.78 -21.49 -27.19
C GLY A 73 31.98 -20.06 -27.69
N GLY A 74 31.15 -19.11 -27.22
CA GLY A 74 31.29 -17.68 -27.49
C GLY A 74 32.34 -16.96 -26.64
N CYS A 75 32.92 -17.61 -25.63
CA CYS A 75 33.89 -17.00 -24.71
C CYS A 75 35.32 -17.20 -25.21
N ASN A 76 35.98 -16.11 -25.62
CA ASN A 76 37.36 -16.13 -26.14
C ASN A 76 38.41 -16.61 -25.12
N SER A 77 38.12 -16.49 -23.82
CA SER A 77 39.01 -16.89 -22.72
C SER A 77 38.63 -18.24 -22.09
N CYS A 78 37.76 -19.02 -22.75
CA CYS A 78 37.39 -20.36 -22.32
C CYS A 78 38.16 -21.43 -23.12
N LEU A 79 38.67 -22.42 -22.39
CA LEU A 79 39.34 -23.60 -22.92
C LEU A 79 38.67 -24.84 -22.32
N VAL A 80 38.17 -25.72 -23.19
CA VAL A 80 37.60 -27.01 -22.79
C VAL A 80 38.65 -28.07 -23.06
N ILE A 81 38.95 -28.84 -22.03
CA ILE A 81 40.06 -29.80 -22.00
C ILE A 81 39.51 -31.15 -21.51
N ASP A 82 39.96 -32.25 -22.09
CA ASP A 82 39.71 -33.59 -21.56
C ASP A 82 40.65 -33.95 -20.39
N ASP A 83 40.50 -35.15 -19.85
CA ASP A 83 41.32 -35.69 -18.75
C ASP A 83 42.79 -35.96 -19.15
N GLU A 84 43.05 -36.09 -20.45
CA GLU A 84 44.39 -36.25 -21.04
C GLU A 84 45.05 -34.92 -21.42
N MET A 85 44.44 -33.79 -21.09
CA MET A 85 44.90 -32.44 -21.42
C MET A 85 44.83 -32.05 -22.91
N ASN A 86 44.05 -32.76 -23.72
CA ASN A 86 43.77 -32.41 -25.11
C ASN A 86 42.73 -31.28 -25.19
N VAL A 87 42.97 -30.33 -26.10
CA VAL A 87 42.08 -29.18 -26.30
C VAL A 87 40.92 -29.56 -27.22
N LEU A 88 39.68 -29.43 -26.73
CA LEU A 88 38.49 -29.80 -27.48
C LEU A 88 38.06 -28.73 -28.50
N PRO A 89 37.32 -29.13 -29.55
CA PRO A 89 36.99 -28.25 -30.66
C PRO A 89 36.14 -27.00 -30.33
N ILE A 90 35.39 -27.05 -29.24
CA ILE A 90 34.40 -26.06 -28.81
C ILE A 90 35.06 -24.84 -28.14
N SER A 91 36.34 -24.95 -27.78
CA SER A 91 37.08 -23.90 -27.09
C SER A 91 37.17 -22.62 -27.91
N GLY A 92 36.59 -21.52 -27.41
CA GLY A 92 36.74 -20.19 -28.01
C GLY A 92 38.21 -19.72 -28.05
N GLY A 93 39.04 -20.20 -27.11
CA GLY A 93 40.47 -19.92 -27.00
C GLY A 93 41.41 -20.80 -27.84
N LYS A 94 40.99 -21.44 -28.94
CA LYS A 94 41.87 -22.30 -29.75
C LYS A 94 43.12 -21.63 -30.33
N GLY A 95 43.06 -20.31 -30.54
CA GLY A 95 44.08 -19.52 -31.24
C GLY A 95 44.79 -18.48 -30.39
N VAL A 96 44.81 -18.61 -29.06
CA VAL A 96 45.47 -17.62 -28.20
C VAL A 96 46.97 -17.60 -28.45
N LYS A 97 47.52 -16.42 -28.71
CA LYS A 97 48.97 -16.18 -28.77
C LYS A 97 49.43 -15.66 -27.42
N ALA A 98 50.54 -16.19 -26.93
CA ALA A 98 51.19 -15.63 -25.75
C ALA A 98 51.56 -14.16 -26.02
N LEU A 99 51.08 -13.26 -25.16
CA LEU A 99 51.53 -11.88 -25.18
C LEU A 99 53.02 -11.83 -24.79
N PRO A 100 53.82 -10.92 -25.37
CA PRO A 100 55.17 -10.71 -24.90
C PRO A 100 55.14 -10.30 -23.41
N PRO A 101 56.16 -10.69 -22.61
CA PRO A 101 56.25 -10.25 -21.22
C PRO A 101 56.23 -8.71 -21.14
N ALA A 102 55.65 -8.18 -20.07
CA ALA A 102 55.58 -6.74 -19.86
C ALA A 102 57.01 -6.17 -19.75
N ASP A 103 57.43 -5.39 -20.75
CA ASP A 103 58.64 -4.58 -20.64
C ASP A 103 58.40 -3.48 -19.59
N LEU A 104 59.35 -3.30 -18.67
CA LEU A 104 59.29 -2.26 -17.61
C LEU A 104 59.22 -0.83 -18.18
N ASP A 105 59.58 -0.67 -19.46
CA ASP A 105 59.55 0.59 -20.21
C ASP A 105 58.28 0.79 -21.06
N GLN A 106 57.28 -0.10 -20.96
CA GLN A 106 55.99 0.15 -21.60
C GLN A 106 55.31 1.40 -20.99
N PRO A 107 54.71 2.27 -21.82
CA PRO A 107 54.00 3.44 -21.30
C PRO A 107 52.88 2.96 -20.36
N LYS A 108 52.85 3.53 -19.15
CA LYS A 108 51.75 3.34 -18.20
C LYS A 108 50.43 3.62 -18.92
N SER A 109 49.36 2.89 -18.57
CA SER A 109 48.05 3.17 -19.17
C SER A 109 47.64 4.61 -18.88
N GLU A 110 46.86 5.22 -19.78
CA GLU A 110 46.36 6.60 -19.62
C GLU A 110 45.72 6.80 -18.23
N SER A 111 44.94 5.82 -17.75
CA SER A 111 44.31 5.85 -16.43
C SER A 111 45.30 5.84 -15.25
N GLN A 112 46.44 5.16 -15.38
CA GLN A 112 47.49 5.15 -14.34
C GLN A 112 48.25 6.47 -14.30
N ALA A 113 48.56 7.04 -15.46
CA ALA A 113 49.19 8.35 -15.54
C ALA A 113 48.27 9.46 -14.98
N GLU A 114 46.97 9.41 -15.29
CA GLU A 114 45.98 10.33 -14.71
C GLU A 114 45.87 10.17 -13.18
N LEU A 115 45.91 8.95 -12.66
CA LEU A 115 45.86 8.69 -11.22
C LEU A 115 47.07 9.31 -10.50
N GLU A 116 48.27 9.15 -11.06
CA GLU A 116 49.49 9.76 -10.52
C GLU A 116 49.39 11.28 -10.53
N ALA A 117 48.93 11.87 -11.65
CA ALA A 117 48.70 13.31 -11.73
C ALA A 117 47.69 13.82 -10.68
N VAL A 118 46.60 13.08 -10.43
CA VAL A 118 45.62 13.43 -9.38
C VAL A 118 46.21 13.31 -7.98
N LYS A 119 47.09 12.33 -7.74
CA LYS A 119 47.79 12.15 -6.46
C LYS A 119 48.75 13.32 -6.21
N GLU A 120 49.58 13.66 -7.19
CA GLU A 120 50.53 14.78 -7.11
C GLU A 120 49.82 16.12 -6.89
N GLN A 121 48.72 16.38 -7.62
CA GLN A 121 47.95 17.62 -7.47
C GLN A 121 47.36 17.83 -6.07
N ASN A 122 47.11 16.75 -5.32
CA ASN A 122 46.43 16.82 -4.02
C ASN A 122 47.36 16.47 -2.85
N GLU A 123 48.65 16.27 -3.09
CA GLU A 123 49.62 15.85 -2.06
C GLU A 123 49.70 16.85 -0.89
N ASP A 124 49.68 18.15 -1.21
CA ASP A 124 49.78 19.24 -0.23
C ASP A 124 48.47 19.49 0.55
N ARG A 125 47.32 19.00 0.06
CA ARG A 125 46.00 19.26 0.66
C ARG A 125 45.70 18.26 1.78
N GLN A 126 46.22 18.47 2.99
CA GLN A 126 45.85 17.64 4.16
C GLN A 126 44.42 17.94 4.64
N PRO A 127 43.61 16.95 5.07
CA PRO A 127 43.88 15.50 5.20
C PRO A 127 43.66 14.69 3.92
N VAL A 128 43.36 15.33 2.80
CA VAL A 128 42.96 14.68 1.54
C VAL A 128 44.13 13.97 0.86
N GLY A 129 45.32 14.58 0.83
CA GLY A 129 46.50 14.03 0.16
C GLY A 129 46.94 12.65 0.67
N SER A 130 47.01 12.48 1.99
CA SER A 130 47.35 11.19 2.61
C SER A 130 46.31 10.11 2.33
N LEU A 131 45.02 10.47 2.29
CA LEU A 131 43.94 9.53 2.02
C LEU A 131 43.83 9.16 0.53
N ILE A 132 44.05 10.11 -0.39
CA ILE A 132 44.05 9.83 -1.84
C ILE A 132 45.20 8.89 -2.22
N SER A 133 46.32 8.93 -1.50
CA SER A 133 47.45 8.01 -1.73
C SER A 133 47.02 6.52 -1.66
N LEU A 134 46.04 6.20 -0.81
CA LEU A 134 45.46 4.87 -0.63
C LEU A 134 44.59 4.40 -1.81
N ALA A 135 44.13 5.32 -2.67
CA ALA A 135 43.31 4.97 -3.82
C ALA A 135 44.12 4.19 -4.86
N ARG A 136 43.56 3.06 -5.31
CA ARG A 136 44.19 2.21 -6.35
C ARG A 136 43.74 2.57 -7.76
N THR A 137 42.53 3.12 -7.89
CA THR A 137 41.93 3.45 -9.19
C THR A 137 41.64 4.94 -9.28
N LEU A 138 41.56 5.45 -10.51
CA LEU A 138 41.25 6.85 -10.78
C LEU A 138 39.83 7.19 -10.31
N ASP A 139 38.88 6.27 -10.53
CA ASP A 139 37.50 6.39 -10.07
C ASP A 139 37.42 6.54 -8.54
N GLN A 140 38.23 5.77 -7.78
CA GLN A 140 38.29 5.89 -6.33
C GLN A 140 38.85 7.25 -5.89
N ALA A 141 39.92 7.74 -6.53
CA ALA A 141 40.50 9.04 -6.21
C ALA A 141 39.49 10.18 -6.44
N LYS A 142 38.82 10.19 -7.60
CA LYS A 142 37.76 11.17 -7.93
C LYS A 142 36.58 11.08 -6.95
N ALA A 143 36.20 9.86 -6.54
CA ALA A 143 35.15 9.65 -5.55
C ALA A 143 35.53 10.23 -4.18
N LEU A 144 36.75 9.97 -3.70
CA LEU A 144 37.25 10.50 -2.42
C LEU A 144 37.29 12.02 -2.42
N ILE A 145 37.76 12.66 -3.50
CA ILE A 145 37.73 14.13 -3.64
C ILE A 145 36.31 14.64 -3.47
N THR A 146 35.35 14.05 -4.19
CA THR A 146 33.95 14.46 -4.13
C THR A 146 33.32 14.29 -2.74
N PHE A 147 33.65 13.20 -2.04
CA PHE A 147 33.25 12.99 -0.65
C PHE A 147 33.86 14.06 0.26
N THR A 148 35.16 14.29 0.18
CA THR A 148 35.83 15.30 1.02
C THR A 148 35.35 16.72 0.76
N ASP A 149 35.03 17.08 -0.48
CA ASP A 149 34.44 18.39 -0.80
C ASP A 149 33.01 18.51 -0.26
N ALA A 150 32.24 17.43 -0.18
CA ALA A 150 30.92 17.44 0.44
C ALA A 150 31.00 17.59 1.97
N ILE A 151 32.00 16.97 2.59
CA ILE A 151 32.32 17.11 4.04
C ILE A 151 32.77 18.54 4.33
N ALA A 152 33.64 19.11 3.50
CA ALA A 152 34.16 20.46 3.65
C ALA A 152 33.07 21.54 3.49
N GLU A 153 32.06 21.30 2.64
CA GLU A 153 30.94 22.24 2.44
C GLU A 153 30.10 22.46 3.71
N LYS A 154 30.14 21.52 4.68
CA LYS A 154 29.35 21.53 5.94
C LYS A 154 27.85 21.81 5.75
N THR A 155 27.31 21.52 4.56
CA THR A 155 25.88 21.67 4.28
C THR A 155 25.12 20.50 4.89
N LEU A 156 24.24 20.81 5.85
CA LEU A 156 23.46 19.80 6.58
C LEU A 156 22.45 19.06 5.69
N ARG A 157 22.09 19.55 4.50
CA ARG A 157 21.12 18.87 3.62
C ARG A 157 21.70 18.50 2.27
N SER A 158 22.79 17.74 2.31
CA SER A 158 23.46 17.20 1.12
C SER A 158 23.44 15.66 1.14
N THR A 159 23.32 15.05 -0.04
CA THR A 159 23.42 13.61 -0.24
C THR A 159 24.42 13.30 -1.32
N VAL A 160 25.38 12.42 -0.99
CA VAL A 160 26.32 11.86 -1.96
C VAL A 160 25.93 10.41 -2.20
N ALA A 161 25.57 10.10 -3.44
CA ALA A 161 25.16 8.77 -3.87
C ALA A 161 26.26 8.12 -4.70
N LEU A 162 26.89 7.08 -4.14
CA LEU A 162 27.90 6.25 -4.80
C LEU A 162 27.23 5.00 -5.37
N THR A 163 27.30 4.83 -6.68
CA THR A 163 26.77 3.64 -7.37
C THR A 163 27.91 2.90 -8.05
N ALA A 164 27.95 1.58 -7.92
CA ALA A 164 28.94 0.79 -8.64
C ALA A 164 28.48 -0.66 -8.80
N ALA A 165 29.09 -1.36 -9.74
CA ALA A 165 29.03 -2.81 -9.79
C ALA A 165 29.70 -3.43 -8.54
N ARG A 166 29.52 -4.73 -8.35
CA ARG A 166 30.22 -5.48 -7.32
C ARG A 166 31.73 -5.58 -7.64
N GLY A 167 32.57 -5.65 -6.61
CA GLY A 167 34.03 -5.77 -6.78
C GLY A 167 34.74 -4.50 -7.28
N ARG A 168 34.11 -3.32 -7.22
CA ARG A 168 34.69 -2.01 -7.60
C ARG A 168 35.25 -1.19 -6.42
N GLY A 169 35.23 -1.74 -5.20
CA GLY A 169 35.78 -1.10 -4.01
C GLY A 169 34.91 -0.03 -3.34
N LYS A 170 33.57 -0.16 -3.39
CA LYS A 170 32.63 0.79 -2.74
C LYS A 170 32.87 0.95 -1.24
N SER A 171 32.86 -0.15 -0.48
CA SER A 171 33.05 -0.11 0.97
C SER A 171 34.43 0.41 1.37
N ALA A 172 35.45 0.21 0.51
CA ALA A 172 36.78 0.80 0.68
C ALA A 172 36.76 2.33 0.54
N ALA A 173 36.16 2.84 -0.55
CA ALA A 173 36.02 4.28 -0.74
C ALA A 173 35.18 4.94 0.36
N LEU A 174 34.09 4.29 0.81
CA LEU A 174 33.29 4.77 1.95
C LEU A 174 34.06 4.77 3.27
N GLY A 175 34.81 3.71 3.58
CA GLY A 175 35.59 3.63 4.82
C GLY A 175 36.64 4.73 4.91
N VAL A 176 37.37 4.97 3.81
CA VAL A 176 38.34 6.07 3.72
C VAL A 176 37.66 7.44 3.82
N ALA A 177 36.46 7.60 3.22
CA ALA A 177 35.68 8.84 3.35
C ALA A 177 35.20 9.10 4.80
N VAL A 178 34.86 8.06 5.57
CA VAL A 178 34.53 8.18 7.00
C VAL A 178 35.74 8.62 7.81
N ALA A 179 36.93 8.07 7.52
CA ALA A 179 38.17 8.53 8.16
C ALA A 179 38.45 10.01 7.85
N ALA A 180 38.18 10.46 6.62
CA ALA A 180 38.23 11.88 6.26
C ALA A 180 37.26 12.72 7.09
N ALA A 181 36.01 12.28 7.27
CA ALA A 181 35.00 13.00 8.05
C ALA A 181 35.43 13.18 9.51
N VAL A 182 36.06 12.16 10.11
CA VAL A 182 36.66 12.25 11.45
C VAL A 182 37.76 13.32 11.47
N ALA A 183 38.65 13.34 10.47
CA ALA A 183 39.72 14.35 10.39
C ALA A 183 39.20 15.79 10.21
N TYR A 184 38.06 15.98 9.53
CA TYR A 184 37.39 17.28 9.40
C TYR A 184 36.56 17.70 10.63
N GLY A 185 36.52 16.87 11.68
CA GLY A 185 35.97 17.20 12.99
C GLY A 185 34.50 16.83 13.22
N TYR A 186 33.91 15.94 12.42
CA TYR A 186 32.56 15.42 12.66
C TYR A 186 32.51 14.57 13.93
N SER A 187 31.56 14.85 14.84
CA SER A 187 31.52 14.23 16.17
C SER A 187 30.73 12.93 16.20
N ASN A 188 29.53 12.93 15.59
CA ASN A 188 28.62 11.79 15.62
C ASN A 188 28.38 11.26 14.21
N ILE A 189 29.09 10.18 13.87
CA ILE A 189 28.98 9.48 12.59
C ILE A 189 28.22 8.17 12.80
N PHE A 190 27.11 8.01 12.10
CA PHE A 190 26.32 6.79 12.15
C PHE A 190 26.49 5.99 10.87
N ILE A 191 26.71 4.69 11.01
CA ILE A 191 26.83 3.77 9.89
C ILE A 191 25.67 2.78 9.95
N THR A 192 25.05 2.53 8.81
CA THR A 192 23.97 1.55 8.72
C THR A 192 24.16 0.65 7.50
N SER A 193 23.73 -0.59 7.67
CA SER A 193 23.77 -1.68 6.69
C SER A 193 22.67 -2.69 7.05
N PRO A 194 22.21 -3.52 6.10
CA PRO A 194 21.20 -4.56 6.37
C PRO A 194 21.68 -5.59 7.41
N SER A 195 22.97 -5.91 7.42
CA SER A 195 23.61 -6.78 8.42
C SER A 195 24.95 -6.19 8.84
N PRO A 196 25.33 -6.26 10.13
CA PRO A 196 26.61 -5.72 10.63
C PRO A 196 27.84 -6.46 10.07
N GLU A 197 27.69 -7.69 9.58
CA GLU A 197 28.81 -8.45 9.01
C GLU A 197 29.36 -7.80 7.73
N ASN A 198 28.49 -7.14 6.95
CA ASN A 198 28.86 -6.45 5.73
C ASN A 198 29.82 -5.27 5.99
N LEU A 199 29.87 -4.77 7.23
CA LEU A 199 30.68 -3.61 7.60
C LEU A 199 32.12 -3.96 7.98
N LYS A 200 32.50 -5.26 8.05
CA LYS A 200 33.88 -5.66 8.39
C LYS A 200 34.90 -5.00 7.47
N THR A 201 34.65 -5.02 6.16
CA THR A 201 35.52 -4.39 5.16
C THR A 201 35.51 -2.87 5.28
N LEU A 202 34.35 -2.25 5.50
CA LEU A 202 34.25 -0.80 5.69
C LEU A 202 35.11 -0.34 6.88
N PHE A 203 35.00 -0.99 8.04
CA PHE A 203 35.80 -0.65 9.22
C PHE A 203 37.29 -0.91 9.01
N GLU A 204 37.69 -1.98 8.29
CA GLU A 204 39.09 -2.21 7.93
C GLU A 204 39.68 -1.01 7.16
N PHE A 205 38.91 -0.42 6.23
CA PHE A 205 39.35 0.75 5.48
C PHE A 205 39.25 2.07 6.27
N VAL A 206 38.38 2.16 7.29
CA VAL A 206 38.42 3.26 8.27
C VAL A 206 39.76 3.23 9.01
N PHE A 207 40.20 2.06 9.48
CA PHE A 207 41.47 1.92 10.18
C PHE A 207 42.68 2.18 9.28
N LYS A 208 42.68 1.70 8.03
CA LYS A 208 43.73 2.08 7.05
C LYS A 208 43.78 3.58 6.79
N GLY A 209 42.61 4.26 6.79
CA GLY A 209 42.54 5.72 6.73
C GLY A 209 43.13 6.39 7.97
N PHE A 210 42.88 5.85 9.15
CA PHE A 210 43.48 6.29 10.41
C PHE A 210 45.00 6.11 10.43
N ASP A 211 45.52 4.99 9.94
CA ASP A 211 46.95 4.74 9.80
C ASP A 211 47.61 5.79 8.88
N ALA A 212 47.00 6.09 7.73
CA ALA A 212 47.48 7.11 6.80
C ALA A 212 47.44 8.54 7.39
N LEU A 213 46.53 8.80 8.33
CA LEU A 213 46.42 10.06 9.07
C LEU A 213 47.24 10.08 10.37
N GLY A 214 47.99 9.02 10.65
CA GLY A 214 48.83 8.88 11.84
C GLY A 214 48.05 8.83 13.15
N TYR A 215 46.88 8.17 13.18
CA TYR A 215 46.16 7.84 14.41
C TYR A 215 46.68 6.50 14.95
N ALA A 216 46.99 6.44 16.24
CA ALA A 216 47.50 5.23 16.90
C ALA A 216 46.37 4.43 17.57
N ASP A 217 46.39 3.10 17.40
CA ASP A 217 45.47 2.18 18.08
C ASP A 217 45.65 2.24 19.61
N HIS A 218 44.54 2.14 20.34
CA HIS A 218 44.41 2.26 21.80
C HIS A 218 44.87 3.59 22.43
N ALA A 219 45.62 4.42 21.73
CA ALA A 219 46.00 5.76 22.15
C ALA A 219 44.97 6.79 21.68
N ASP A 220 44.70 6.84 20.38
CA ASP A 220 43.81 7.83 19.77
C ASP A 220 42.36 7.32 19.64
N TYR A 221 42.15 6.00 19.53
CA TYR A 221 40.82 5.41 19.40
C TYR A 221 40.67 4.06 20.13
N SER A 222 39.44 3.68 20.44
CA SER A 222 39.09 2.40 21.08
C SER A 222 37.93 1.72 20.33
N ILE A 223 38.07 0.43 20.08
CA ILE A 223 37.09 -0.39 19.35
C ILE A 223 36.21 -1.16 20.35
N ILE A 224 34.89 -1.08 20.18
CA ILE A 224 33.90 -1.83 20.96
C ILE A 224 33.20 -2.82 20.03
N GLN A 225 33.36 -4.11 20.34
CA GLN A 225 32.69 -5.21 19.64
C GLN A 225 31.38 -5.58 20.32
N SER A 226 30.46 -6.18 19.54
CA SER A 226 29.19 -6.67 20.07
C SER A 226 29.38 -7.86 21.01
N THR A 227 28.59 -7.87 22.09
CA THR A 227 28.43 -9.03 22.97
C THR A 227 27.34 -9.99 22.51
N ASN A 228 26.50 -9.60 21.53
CA ASN A 228 25.42 -10.45 21.03
C ASN A 228 25.98 -11.56 20.12
N PRO A 229 25.66 -12.86 20.37
CA PRO A 229 26.03 -13.96 19.49
C PRO A 229 25.62 -13.75 18.02
N ASP A 230 24.43 -13.17 17.79
CA ASP A 230 23.90 -12.94 16.43
C ASP A 230 24.77 -12.01 15.58
N PHE A 231 25.61 -11.21 16.23
CA PHE A 231 26.47 -10.23 15.56
C PHE A 231 27.91 -10.70 15.40
N ASN A 232 28.25 -11.96 15.72
CA ASN A 232 29.56 -12.57 15.43
C ASN A 232 30.77 -11.67 15.79
N LYS A 233 30.72 -11.01 16.96
CA LYS A 233 31.73 -10.03 17.44
C LYS A 233 31.98 -8.86 16.48
N ALA A 234 30.98 -8.45 15.71
CA ALA A 234 31.06 -7.29 14.83
C ALA A 234 31.35 -6.01 15.62
N ILE A 235 32.05 -5.07 14.98
CA ILE A 235 32.37 -3.75 15.55
C ILE A 235 31.07 -2.94 15.59
N VAL A 236 30.65 -2.55 16.79
CA VAL A 236 29.42 -1.77 17.01
C VAL A 236 29.75 -0.29 17.16
N ARG A 237 30.88 0.03 17.79
CA ARG A 237 31.25 1.42 18.09
C ARG A 237 32.75 1.61 18.12
N VAL A 238 33.21 2.72 17.58
CA VAL A 238 34.60 3.21 17.68
C VAL A 238 34.55 4.58 18.34
N ASN A 239 35.23 4.75 19.48
CA ASN A 239 35.40 6.05 20.13
C ASN A 239 36.77 6.59 19.76
N ILE A 240 36.85 7.85 19.35
CA ILE A 240 38.09 8.56 19.03
C ILE A 240 38.24 9.72 20.02
N HIS A 241 39.46 9.93 20.53
CA HIS A 241 39.76 10.82 21.66
C HIS A 241 40.87 11.85 21.35
N ARG A 242 41.37 11.93 20.11
CA ARG A 242 42.59 12.68 19.75
C ARG A 242 42.49 14.19 19.96
N GLN A 243 41.47 14.84 19.38
CA GLN A 243 41.25 16.29 19.51
C GLN A 243 40.04 16.61 20.37
N HIS A 244 38.90 16.01 20.01
CA HIS A 244 37.67 16.01 20.79
C HIS A 244 37.05 14.60 20.75
N ARG A 245 35.98 14.39 21.50
CA ARG A 245 35.31 13.09 21.55
C ARG A 245 34.48 12.89 20.29
N GLN A 246 34.90 11.95 19.46
CA GLN A 246 34.17 11.54 18.26
C GLN A 246 33.74 10.09 18.39
N THR A 247 32.62 9.75 17.75
CA THR A 247 32.07 8.42 17.79
C THR A 247 31.60 7.99 16.41
N ILE A 248 32.02 6.78 16.02
CA ILE A 248 31.48 6.05 14.88
C ILE A 248 30.64 4.92 15.45
N GLN A 249 29.35 4.90 15.16
CA GLN A 249 28.45 3.88 15.71
C GLN A 249 27.61 3.21 14.62
N TYR A 250 27.54 1.89 14.68
CA TYR A 250 26.59 1.11 13.89
C TYR A 250 25.19 1.23 14.47
N ILE A 251 24.22 1.50 13.60
CA ILE A 251 22.80 1.43 13.91
C ILE A 251 22.06 0.54 12.92
N ARG A 252 21.05 -0.16 13.44
CA ARG A 252 20.13 -0.90 12.58
C ARG A 252 19.24 0.06 11.81
N PRO A 253 18.89 -0.23 10.54
CA PRO A 253 18.05 0.65 9.73
C PRO A 253 16.68 0.99 10.33
N GLN A 254 16.14 0.12 11.20
CA GLN A 254 14.84 0.33 11.87
C GLN A 254 14.93 1.39 12.98
N ASP A 255 16.10 1.60 13.58
CA ASP A 255 16.32 2.46 14.75
C ASP A 255 16.61 3.92 14.34
N ALA A 256 15.85 4.45 13.37
CA ALA A 256 16.07 5.80 12.80
C ALA A 256 15.85 6.95 13.79
N HIS A 257 15.18 6.72 14.92
CA HIS A 257 14.93 7.73 15.96
C HIS A 257 16.22 8.21 16.65
N VAL A 258 17.27 7.39 16.68
CA VAL A 258 18.58 7.73 17.26
C VAL A 258 19.33 8.75 16.40
N LEU A 259 18.95 8.89 15.12
CA LEU A 259 19.63 9.76 14.16
C LEU A 259 19.35 11.25 14.33
N GLY A 260 18.50 11.66 15.28
CA GLY A 260 18.24 13.07 15.56
C GLY A 260 19.48 13.88 15.94
N GLN A 261 20.54 13.22 16.45
CA GLN A 261 21.82 13.83 16.84
C GLN A 261 22.96 13.55 15.84
N ALA A 262 22.65 12.96 14.68
CA ALA A 262 23.63 12.61 13.67
C ALA A 262 24.08 13.84 12.87
N GLU A 263 25.39 13.97 12.65
CA GLU A 263 25.95 14.97 11.72
C GLU A 263 26.20 14.36 10.33
N LEU A 264 26.59 13.08 10.30
CA LEU A 264 26.83 12.30 9.10
C LEU A 264 26.21 10.89 9.27
N VAL A 265 25.44 10.47 8.27
CA VAL A 265 24.93 9.10 8.16
C VAL A 265 25.49 8.44 6.90
N VAL A 266 26.09 7.27 7.07
CA VAL A 266 26.61 6.44 5.98
C VAL A 266 25.75 5.19 5.86
N ILE A 267 25.16 5.01 4.70
CA ILE A 267 24.30 3.87 4.35
C ILE A 267 25.06 3.01 3.34
N ASP A 268 25.56 1.86 3.78
CA ASP A 268 26.15 0.86 2.86
C ASP A 268 25.09 -0.14 2.41
N GLU A 269 25.16 -0.54 1.14
CA GLU A 269 24.14 -1.35 0.45
C GLU A 269 22.70 -0.84 0.63
N ALA A 270 22.47 0.44 0.34
CA ALA A 270 21.18 1.12 0.50
C ALA A 270 20.03 0.42 -0.26
N ALA A 271 20.33 -0.30 -1.36
CA ALA A 271 19.32 -1.03 -2.14
C ALA A 271 18.79 -2.29 -1.45
N ALA A 272 19.53 -2.83 -0.48
CA ALA A 272 19.05 -3.93 0.34
C ALA A 272 18.11 -3.46 1.47
N ILE A 273 18.01 -2.15 1.72
CA ILE A 273 17.16 -1.57 2.77
C ILE A 273 15.86 -1.06 2.15
N PRO A 274 14.68 -1.40 2.71
CA PRO A 274 13.39 -0.90 2.25
C PRO A 274 13.36 0.62 2.02
N LEU A 275 12.81 1.05 0.87
CA LEU A 275 12.73 2.48 0.51
C LEU A 275 12.08 3.38 1.58
N PRO A 276 11.00 2.97 2.28
CA PRO A 276 10.44 3.77 3.37
C PRO A 276 11.43 3.96 4.54
N LEU A 277 12.24 2.96 4.85
CA LEU A 277 13.28 3.07 5.88
C LEU A 277 14.42 3.97 5.39
N VAL A 278 14.88 3.82 4.14
CA VAL A 278 15.89 4.73 3.56
C VAL A 278 15.42 6.19 3.63
N ARG A 279 14.15 6.47 3.35
CA ARG A 279 13.58 7.82 3.49
C ARG A 279 13.59 8.32 4.95
N LYS A 280 13.33 7.46 5.92
CA LYS A 280 13.42 7.80 7.36
C LYS A 280 14.87 8.05 7.81
N LEU A 281 15.83 7.34 7.22
CA LEU A 281 17.27 7.55 7.43
C LEU A 281 17.81 8.80 6.73
N MET A 282 17.00 9.46 5.90
CA MET A 282 17.37 10.65 5.14
C MET A 282 16.92 11.94 5.85
N GLY A 283 17.38 12.16 7.09
CA GLY A 283 17.07 13.34 7.91
C GLY A 283 17.79 14.64 7.48
N PRO A 284 17.76 15.71 8.31
CA PRO A 284 18.37 17.01 8.05
C PRO A 284 19.88 17.04 8.34
N TYR A 285 20.61 16.03 7.84
CA TYR A 285 22.06 15.87 7.98
C TYR A 285 22.70 15.38 6.67
N LEU A 286 24.04 15.40 6.62
CA LEU A 286 24.81 14.89 5.49
C LEU A 286 24.63 13.37 5.39
N VAL A 287 24.29 12.88 4.19
CA VAL A 287 24.06 11.44 3.97
C VAL A 287 24.97 10.93 2.85
N PHE A 288 25.76 9.91 3.15
CA PHE A 288 26.44 9.10 2.14
C PHE A 288 25.67 7.81 1.93
N MET A 289 25.37 7.48 0.69
CA MET A 289 24.74 6.23 0.34
C MET A 289 25.57 5.50 -0.71
N ALA A 290 25.84 4.23 -0.48
CA ALA A 290 26.41 3.34 -1.48
C ALA A 290 25.40 2.28 -1.90
N SER A 291 25.41 1.94 -3.18
CA SER A 291 24.51 0.92 -3.74
C SER A 291 25.19 0.09 -4.83
N THR A 292 24.92 -1.21 -4.82
CA THR A 292 25.22 -2.15 -5.92
C THR A 292 24.20 -2.05 -7.04
N ILE A 293 24.61 -1.63 -8.25
CA ILE A 293 23.71 -1.53 -9.40
C ILE A 293 23.71 -2.80 -10.28
N ASN A 294 24.89 -3.33 -10.59
CA ASN A 294 25.10 -4.53 -11.41
C ASN A 294 25.80 -5.59 -10.56
N GLY A 295 25.27 -6.81 -10.55
CA GLY A 295 25.76 -7.95 -9.78
C GLY A 295 24.63 -8.88 -9.35
N TYR A 296 24.98 -10.01 -8.73
CA TYR A 296 24.01 -11.04 -8.36
C TYR A 296 22.97 -10.61 -7.30
N GLU A 297 23.20 -9.48 -6.62
CA GLU A 297 22.24 -8.91 -5.63
C GLU A 297 21.33 -7.84 -6.24
N GLY A 298 21.33 -7.70 -7.58
CA GLY A 298 20.61 -6.82 -8.54
C GLY A 298 19.47 -5.90 -8.09
N THR A 299 19.59 -5.25 -6.94
CA THR A 299 18.56 -4.40 -6.31
C THR A 299 18.75 -2.92 -6.60
N GLY A 300 19.99 -2.45 -6.77
CA GLY A 300 20.27 -1.01 -6.81
C GLY A 300 19.87 -0.29 -8.08
N ARG A 301 19.49 -1.01 -9.15
CA ARG A 301 19.02 -0.38 -10.38
C ARG A 301 17.60 0.19 -10.26
N SER A 302 16.73 -0.50 -9.54
CA SER A 302 15.39 0.01 -9.23
C SER A 302 15.45 1.17 -8.24
N LEU A 303 16.36 1.09 -7.25
CA LEU A 303 16.65 2.17 -6.30
C LEU A 303 17.22 3.40 -7.03
N SER A 304 18.18 3.22 -7.95
CA SER A 304 18.75 4.34 -8.70
C SER A 304 17.70 5.01 -9.58
N LEU A 305 16.86 4.23 -10.28
CA LEU A 305 15.81 4.80 -11.13
C LEU A 305 14.70 5.50 -10.34
N LYS A 306 14.35 5.04 -9.14
CA LYS A 306 13.24 5.61 -8.33
C LYS A 306 13.73 6.68 -7.36
N LEU A 307 14.68 6.35 -6.48
CA LEU A 307 15.14 7.24 -5.41
C LEU A 307 16.04 8.35 -5.95
N ILE A 308 17.04 8.03 -6.79
CA ILE A 308 17.95 9.07 -7.32
C ILE A 308 17.19 10.00 -8.26
N LYS A 309 16.25 9.50 -9.08
CA LYS A 309 15.36 10.35 -9.87
C LYS A 309 14.53 11.29 -9.00
N GLN A 310 13.91 10.79 -7.93
CA GLN A 310 13.15 11.63 -7.00
C GLN A 310 14.05 12.68 -6.31
N LEU A 311 15.25 12.31 -5.88
CA LEU A 311 16.21 13.25 -5.29
C LEU A 311 16.70 14.28 -6.31
N ARG A 312 16.84 13.90 -7.58
CA ARG A 312 17.19 14.79 -8.69
C ARG A 312 16.06 15.77 -9.02
N GLU A 313 14.81 15.34 -8.91
CA GLU A 313 13.65 16.24 -9.05
C GLU A 313 13.58 17.24 -7.89
N GLN A 314 13.84 16.79 -6.66
CA GLN A 314 13.90 17.66 -5.47
C GLN A 314 15.07 18.65 -5.50
N SER A 315 16.22 18.25 -6.06
CA SER A 315 17.36 19.16 -6.21
C SER A 315 17.13 20.20 -7.31
N ARG A 316 16.46 19.81 -8.41
CA ARG A 316 16.08 20.71 -9.51
C ARG A 316 15.09 21.78 -9.07
N SER A 317 14.05 21.42 -8.32
CA SER A 317 13.05 22.39 -7.82
C SER A 317 13.64 23.40 -6.85
N ALA A 318 14.71 23.04 -6.13
CA ALA A 318 15.47 23.95 -5.27
C ALA A 318 16.34 24.94 -6.06
N SER A 319 16.85 24.53 -7.22
CA SER A 319 17.69 25.39 -8.07
C SER A 319 16.91 26.40 -8.91
N SER A 320 15.64 26.10 -9.25
CA SER A 320 14.79 26.99 -10.06
C SER A 320 14.09 28.10 -9.27
N THR A 321 14.14 28.05 -7.94
CA THR A 321 13.50 29.05 -7.04
C THR A 321 14.45 30.18 -6.61
N GLY A 322 15.66 30.24 -7.20
CA GLY A 322 16.59 31.36 -7.01
C GLY A 322 16.16 32.68 -7.67
N GLU A 323 15.14 32.66 -8.54
CA GLU A 323 14.48 33.86 -9.06
C GLU A 323 13.07 33.95 -8.48
N GLY A 324 12.86 34.92 -7.59
CA GLY A 324 11.65 35.08 -6.80
C GLY A 324 10.38 35.14 -7.63
N THR A 325 9.64 34.04 -7.68
CA THR A 325 8.25 33.99 -8.16
C THR A 325 7.35 33.57 -7.01
N GLU A 326 6.63 34.54 -6.45
CA GLU A 326 5.53 34.31 -5.51
C GLU A 326 4.33 33.76 -6.29
N LEU A 327 4.05 32.47 -6.14
CA LEU A 327 2.84 31.85 -6.67
C LEU A 327 1.67 32.12 -5.71
N ALA A 328 0.75 32.99 -6.10
CA ALA A 328 -0.48 33.26 -5.37
C ALA A 328 -1.51 32.14 -5.55
N ASP A 329 -2.07 31.65 -4.44
CA ASP A 329 -3.20 30.71 -4.42
C ASP A 329 -4.46 31.38 -5.01
N ARG A 330 -4.96 30.87 -6.14
CA ARG A 330 -6.12 31.41 -6.89
C ARG A 330 -7.45 31.35 -6.12
N SER A 331 -7.49 30.71 -4.94
CA SER A 331 -8.70 30.58 -4.15
C SER A 331 -8.83 31.58 -3.00
N THR A 332 -7.72 32.06 -2.42
CA THR A 332 -7.77 32.84 -1.17
C THR A 332 -6.95 34.14 -1.19
N GLY A 333 -6.10 34.37 -2.20
CA GLY A 333 -5.38 35.64 -2.38
C GLY A 333 -4.44 36.04 -1.23
N ARG A 334 -4.16 35.14 -0.27
CA ARG A 334 -3.18 35.33 0.79
C ARG A 334 -1.95 34.49 0.50
N ALA A 335 -0.78 35.10 0.65
CA ALA A 335 0.49 34.40 0.59
C ALA A 335 0.57 33.39 1.74
N SER A 336 0.41 32.10 1.43
CA SER A 336 0.76 31.02 2.34
C SER A 336 2.29 30.93 2.38
N LYS A 337 2.89 31.30 3.50
CA LYS A 337 4.22 30.80 3.87
C LYS A 337 4.05 29.33 4.27
N GLU A 338 3.87 28.45 3.29
CA GLU A 338 4.29 27.07 3.50
C GLU A 338 5.82 27.10 3.62
N GLU A 339 6.37 26.55 4.70
CA GLU A 339 7.80 26.28 4.81
C GLU A 339 8.17 25.30 3.70
N PHE A 340 8.46 25.83 2.51
CA PHE A 340 9.07 25.07 1.43
C PHE A 340 10.44 24.62 1.93
N GLN A 341 10.49 23.35 2.35
CA GLN A 341 11.70 22.65 2.74
C GLN A 341 12.78 22.88 1.68
N ALA A 342 13.79 23.70 2.00
CA ALA A 342 14.96 23.96 1.15
C ALA A 342 15.49 22.64 0.57
N GLY A 343 15.50 22.49 -0.75
CA GLY A 343 15.72 21.18 -1.36
C GLY A 343 17.14 20.66 -1.16
N ARG A 344 17.24 19.33 -1.12
CA ARG A 344 18.49 18.59 -0.83
C ARG A 344 19.42 18.63 -2.04
N LYS A 345 20.71 18.96 -1.81
CA LYS A 345 21.73 18.90 -2.87
C LYS A 345 22.13 17.44 -3.10
N LEU A 346 22.13 16.99 -4.34
CA LEU A 346 22.50 15.62 -4.73
C LEU A 346 23.81 15.64 -5.53
N ARG A 347 24.79 14.82 -5.11
CA ARG A 347 26.01 14.54 -5.88
C ARG A 347 26.05 13.05 -6.21
N GLU A 348 26.08 12.71 -7.48
CA GLU A 348 26.11 11.31 -7.95
C GLU A 348 27.53 10.93 -8.37
N ILE A 349 28.01 9.77 -7.94
CA ILE A 349 29.32 9.22 -8.25
C ILE A 349 29.14 7.78 -8.73
N THR A 350 29.85 7.39 -9.79
CA THR A 350 29.85 6.02 -10.33
C THR A 350 31.26 5.44 -10.31
N LEU A 351 31.46 4.23 -9.77
CA LEU A 351 32.71 3.48 -9.93
C LEU A 351 32.53 2.39 -10.98
N SER A 352 33.42 2.40 -11.97
CA SER A 352 33.40 1.46 -13.10
C SER A 352 34.61 0.53 -13.11
N GLU A 353 35.79 1.04 -12.72
CA GLU A 353 37.05 0.29 -12.74
C GLU A 353 37.12 -0.81 -11.65
N PRO A 354 37.29 -2.10 -12.03
CA PRO A 354 37.48 -3.19 -11.07
C PRO A 354 38.78 -3.08 -10.29
N ILE A 355 38.75 -3.56 -9.03
CA ILE A 355 39.95 -3.60 -8.17
C ILE A 355 40.61 -4.98 -8.10
N ARG A 356 39.89 -6.05 -8.49
CA ARG A 356 40.36 -7.44 -8.42
C ARG A 356 41.01 -7.93 -9.70
N TYR A 357 40.52 -7.47 -10.84
CA TYR A 357 40.93 -7.86 -12.18
C TYR A 357 41.00 -6.64 -13.08
N ALA A 358 41.52 -6.80 -14.29
CA ALA A 358 41.68 -5.72 -15.26
C ALA A 358 40.33 -5.24 -15.81
N GLN A 359 40.26 -3.98 -16.25
CA GLN A 359 39.07 -3.44 -16.89
C GLN A 359 38.81 -4.14 -18.24
N GLY A 360 37.57 -4.56 -18.47
CA GLY A 360 37.19 -5.25 -19.71
C GLY A 360 37.56 -6.73 -19.76
N ASP A 361 37.65 -7.39 -18.61
CA ASP A 361 37.88 -8.83 -18.52
C ASP A 361 36.84 -9.61 -19.37
N ALA A 362 37.33 -10.50 -20.22
CA ALA A 362 36.50 -11.27 -21.14
C ALA A 362 35.57 -12.25 -20.40
N VAL A 363 36.01 -12.82 -19.27
CA VAL A 363 35.20 -13.74 -18.46
C VAL A 363 34.11 -12.97 -17.73
N GLU A 364 34.39 -11.77 -17.22
CA GLU A 364 33.37 -10.89 -16.63
C GLU A 364 32.33 -10.50 -17.68
N LYS A 365 32.77 -10.10 -18.88
CA LYS A 365 31.87 -9.73 -19.97
C LYS A 365 30.98 -10.90 -20.40
N TRP A 366 31.55 -12.10 -20.51
CA TRP A 366 30.80 -13.32 -20.79
C TRP A 366 29.76 -13.59 -19.70
N LEU A 367 30.16 -13.52 -18.42
CA LEU A 367 29.27 -13.74 -17.28
C LEU A 367 28.11 -12.75 -17.26
N ASN A 368 28.38 -11.47 -17.46
CA ASN A 368 27.36 -10.43 -17.50
C ASN A 368 26.38 -10.62 -18.68
N THR A 369 26.88 -11.10 -19.82
CA THR A 369 26.05 -11.42 -20.99
C THR A 369 25.17 -12.64 -20.68
N LEU A 370 25.75 -13.74 -20.22
CA LEU A 370 25.03 -14.96 -19.87
C LEU A 370 23.94 -14.72 -18.82
N LEU A 371 24.25 -13.97 -17.76
CA LEU A 371 23.30 -13.70 -16.68
C LEU A 371 22.44 -12.44 -16.89
N CYS A 372 22.58 -11.79 -18.04
CA CYS A 372 21.86 -10.55 -18.38
C CYS A 372 21.98 -9.45 -17.31
N LEU A 373 23.15 -9.33 -16.66
CA LEU A 373 23.38 -8.36 -15.58
C LEU A 373 23.52 -6.93 -16.12
N ASP A 374 24.00 -6.80 -17.36
CA ASP A 374 24.17 -5.52 -18.06
C ASP A 374 22.92 -5.08 -18.83
N ALA A 375 21.77 -5.68 -18.55
CA ALA A 375 20.51 -5.45 -19.25
C ALA A 375 20.00 -4.00 -19.09
N THR A 376 20.50 -3.09 -19.92
CA THR A 376 20.04 -1.71 -20.00
C THR A 376 18.80 -1.63 -20.86
N LEU A 377 17.72 -1.06 -20.32
CA LEU A 377 16.64 -0.61 -21.19
C LEU A 377 17.24 0.32 -22.24
N PRO A 378 16.91 0.11 -23.53
CA PRO A 378 17.33 1.02 -24.56
C PRO A 378 16.83 2.42 -24.16
N LYS A 379 17.75 3.37 -23.98
CA LYS A 379 17.36 4.78 -23.89
C LYS A 379 16.65 5.07 -25.20
N ALA A 380 15.34 5.29 -25.14
CA ALA A 380 14.50 5.46 -26.31
C ALA A 380 15.11 6.51 -27.24
N LYS A 381 15.84 6.06 -28.27
CA LYS A 381 16.17 6.91 -29.43
C LYS A 381 14.89 7.19 -30.25
N SER A 382 13.76 6.61 -29.85
CA SER A 382 12.41 6.78 -30.39
C SER A 382 11.59 7.90 -29.73
N ASN A 383 12.21 8.90 -29.08
CA ASN A 383 11.53 10.13 -28.65
C ASN A 383 10.91 10.98 -29.80
N ILE A 384 10.95 10.49 -31.05
CA ILE A 384 10.39 11.19 -32.22
C ILE A 384 8.94 10.77 -32.49
N ASN A 385 8.55 9.52 -32.17
CA ASN A 385 7.18 9.03 -32.26
C ASN A 385 6.84 8.39 -30.91
N GLY A 386 5.95 9.01 -30.12
CA GLY A 386 5.51 8.44 -28.85
C GLY A 386 5.00 6.99 -28.99
N CYS A 387 4.96 6.27 -27.88
CA CYS A 387 4.46 4.89 -27.88
C CYS A 387 3.00 4.83 -28.39
N PRO A 388 2.61 3.75 -29.10
CA PRO A 388 1.28 3.60 -29.66
C PRO A 388 0.23 3.44 -28.56
N ASP A 389 -1.03 3.73 -28.91
CA ASP A 389 -2.15 3.57 -27.98
C ASP A 389 -2.26 2.10 -27.50
N PRO A 390 -2.51 1.83 -26.20
CA PRO A 390 -2.59 0.48 -25.67
C PRO A 390 -3.61 -0.41 -26.39
N THR A 391 -4.68 0.15 -26.97
CA THR A 391 -5.69 -0.65 -27.66
C THR A 391 -5.18 -1.34 -28.92
N GLN A 392 -4.15 -0.79 -29.56
CA GLN A 392 -3.53 -1.34 -30.78
C GLN A 392 -2.42 -2.35 -30.47
N CYS A 393 -2.03 -2.49 -29.20
CA CYS A 393 -0.98 -3.40 -28.79
C CYS A 393 -1.52 -4.83 -28.70
N GLN A 394 -0.70 -5.79 -29.10
CA GLN A 394 -1.03 -7.22 -29.04
C GLN A 394 -0.14 -7.92 -28.02
N LEU A 395 -0.72 -8.88 -27.30
CA LEU A 395 0.01 -9.79 -26.45
C LEU A 395 0.46 -10.98 -27.30
N LEU A 396 1.71 -11.43 -27.12
CA LEU A 396 2.28 -12.59 -27.82
C LEU A 396 2.80 -13.58 -26.79
N ASN A 397 2.69 -14.88 -27.07
CA ASN A 397 3.30 -15.93 -26.26
C ASN A 397 4.73 -16.15 -26.76
N VAL A 398 5.68 -16.29 -25.82
CA VAL A 398 7.09 -16.48 -26.15
C VAL A 398 7.45 -17.96 -26.01
N ASN A 399 7.98 -18.55 -27.08
CA ASN A 399 8.52 -19.89 -27.00
C ASN A 399 9.86 -19.87 -26.26
N ARG A 400 9.92 -20.57 -25.12
CA ARG A 400 11.08 -20.57 -24.23
C ARG A 400 12.26 -21.35 -24.80
N ASP A 401 12.00 -22.42 -25.56
CA ASP A 401 13.08 -23.22 -26.15
C ASP A 401 13.90 -22.38 -27.13
N THR A 402 13.23 -21.58 -27.95
CA THR A 402 13.87 -20.72 -28.97
C THR A 402 14.45 -19.45 -28.37
N LEU A 403 13.85 -18.94 -27.29
CA LEU A 403 14.37 -17.81 -26.52
C LEU A 403 15.72 -18.13 -25.88
N PHE A 404 15.87 -19.32 -25.31
CA PHE A 404 17.09 -19.75 -24.61
C PHE A 404 18.11 -20.48 -25.50
N SER A 405 17.87 -20.56 -26.82
CA SER A 405 18.77 -21.20 -27.81
C SER A 405 20.12 -20.50 -28.06
N PHE A 406 20.39 -19.38 -27.36
CA PHE A 406 21.62 -18.56 -27.50
C PHE A 406 21.89 -18.01 -28.92
N HIS A 407 20.85 -17.83 -29.74
CA HIS A 407 20.96 -17.12 -31.02
C HIS A 407 21.10 -15.59 -30.79
N PRO A 408 21.89 -14.83 -31.59
CA PRO A 408 22.11 -13.39 -31.36
C PRO A 408 20.83 -12.53 -31.28
N VAL A 409 19.81 -12.89 -32.06
CA VAL A 409 18.49 -12.23 -32.04
C VAL A 409 17.73 -12.56 -30.76
N SER A 410 17.65 -13.83 -30.38
CA SER A 410 16.99 -14.29 -29.16
C SER A 410 17.66 -13.72 -27.92
N GLU A 411 19.00 -13.68 -27.89
CA GLU A 411 19.78 -13.13 -26.80
C GLU A 411 19.53 -11.62 -26.64
N LYS A 412 19.51 -10.86 -27.75
CA LYS A 412 19.16 -9.43 -27.68
C LYS A 412 17.75 -9.20 -27.13
N PHE A 413 16.78 -10.04 -27.52
CA PHE A 413 15.41 -9.96 -27.02
C PHE A 413 15.32 -10.37 -25.54
N LEU A 414 16.03 -11.42 -25.13
CA LEU A 414 16.14 -11.87 -23.74
C LEU A 414 16.75 -10.76 -22.86
N GLN A 415 17.80 -10.09 -23.32
CA GLN A 415 18.39 -8.94 -22.62
C GLN A 415 17.39 -7.81 -22.44
N GLN A 416 16.58 -7.48 -23.45
CA GLN A 416 15.52 -6.47 -23.33
C GLN A 416 14.43 -6.89 -22.34
N MET A 417 14.02 -8.15 -22.36
CA MET A 417 13.02 -8.70 -21.45
C MET A 417 13.51 -8.67 -20.00
N VAL A 418 14.74 -9.14 -19.74
CA VAL A 418 15.35 -9.12 -18.41
C VAL A 418 15.63 -7.69 -17.96
N ALA A 419 16.01 -6.77 -18.86
CA ALA A 419 16.15 -5.34 -18.53
C ALA A 419 14.85 -4.77 -17.98
N LEU A 420 13.71 -5.14 -18.58
CA LEU A 420 12.39 -4.70 -18.14
C LEU A 420 12.02 -5.27 -16.77
N TYR A 421 12.30 -6.55 -16.53
CA TYR A 421 12.12 -7.17 -15.20
C TYR A 421 12.97 -6.46 -14.15
N VAL A 422 14.26 -6.23 -14.43
CA VAL A 422 15.18 -5.59 -13.50
C VAL A 422 14.79 -4.15 -13.19
N ALA A 423 14.25 -3.42 -14.16
CA ALA A 423 13.78 -2.05 -13.97
C ALA A 423 12.45 -1.95 -13.19
N SER A 424 11.56 -2.93 -13.34
CA SER A 424 10.23 -2.93 -12.73
C SER A 424 10.26 -3.37 -11.27
N HIS A 425 11.01 -4.44 -10.98
CA HIS A 425 11.03 -5.09 -9.68
C HIS A 425 12.10 -4.53 -8.74
N TYR A 426 11.79 -4.51 -7.44
CA TYR A 426 12.68 -3.96 -6.41
C TYR A 426 13.96 -4.79 -6.24
N LYS A 427 13.81 -6.12 -6.24
CA LYS A 427 14.88 -7.10 -6.08
C LYS A 427 14.73 -8.20 -7.09
N ASN A 428 15.82 -8.57 -7.75
CA ASN A 428 15.90 -9.70 -8.66
C ASN A 428 17.10 -10.57 -8.28
N SER A 429 17.00 -11.86 -8.53
CA SER A 429 18.11 -12.81 -8.40
C SER A 429 18.47 -13.35 -9.78
N PRO A 430 19.75 -13.60 -10.10
CA PRO A 430 20.13 -14.34 -11.31
C PRO A 430 19.49 -15.73 -11.39
N ASP A 431 19.16 -16.33 -10.24
CA ASP A 431 18.46 -17.62 -10.17
C ASP A 431 17.05 -17.56 -10.81
N ASP A 432 16.46 -16.36 -10.91
CA ASP A 432 15.16 -16.15 -11.57
C ASP A 432 15.22 -16.52 -13.06
N LEU A 433 16.38 -16.34 -13.69
CA LEU A 433 16.58 -16.67 -15.11
C LEU A 433 16.48 -18.19 -15.32
N GLN A 434 17.06 -18.97 -14.40
CA GLN A 434 16.97 -20.43 -14.41
C GLN A 434 15.55 -20.90 -14.09
N LEU A 435 14.85 -20.23 -13.16
CA LEU A 435 13.45 -20.52 -12.89
C LEU A 435 12.58 -20.27 -14.14
N MET A 436 12.79 -19.15 -14.84
CA MET A 436 12.06 -18.83 -16.07
C MET A 436 12.36 -19.79 -17.22
N SER A 437 13.57 -20.33 -17.28
CA SER A 437 13.98 -21.25 -18.35
C SER A 437 13.52 -22.69 -18.09
N ASP A 438 13.77 -23.22 -16.90
CA ASP A 438 13.72 -24.67 -16.70
C ASP A 438 12.36 -25.15 -16.17
N ALA A 439 11.68 -24.34 -15.36
CA ALA A 439 10.47 -24.80 -14.68
C ALA A 439 9.29 -24.97 -15.66
N PRO A 440 8.70 -26.17 -15.78
CA PRO A 440 7.78 -26.49 -16.87
C PRO A 440 6.49 -25.69 -16.83
N ALA A 441 5.94 -25.45 -15.64
CA ALA A 441 4.69 -24.74 -15.43
C ALA A 441 4.73 -23.23 -15.76
N HIS A 442 5.91 -22.66 -16.06
CA HIS A 442 6.04 -21.24 -16.35
C HIS A 442 5.73 -20.91 -17.82
N GLU A 443 4.95 -19.85 -18.05
CA GLU A 443 4.71 -19.28 -19.38
C GLU A 443 5.10 -17.79 -19.40
N LEU A 444 5.56 -17.33 -20.57
CA LEU A 444 5.98 -15.94 -20.79
C LEU A 444 5.12 -15.30 -21.87
N PHE A 445 4.58 -14.13 -21.55
CA PHE A 445 3.79 -13.30 -22.47
C PHE A 445 4.41 -11.91 -22.57
N VAL A 446 4.45 -11.37 -23.78
CA VAL A 446 5.02 -10.04 -24.06
C VAL A 446 4.01 -9.19 -24.81
N LEU A 447 3.77 -7.98 -24.31
CA LEU A 447 3.00 -6.96 -25.02
C LEU A 447 3.92 -6.18 -25.94
N VAL A 448 3.62 -6.21 -27.23
CA VAL A 448 4.38 -5.52 -28.28
C VAL A 448 3.53 -4.45 -28.96
N PRO A 449 4.16 -3.39 -29.50
CA PRO A 449 3.47 -2.47 -30.39
C PRO A 449 2.95 -3.22 -31.64
N PRO A 450 1.95 -2.67 -32.36
CA PRO A 450 1.48 -3.26 -33.60
C PRO A 450 2.65 -3.43 -34.58
N VAL A 451 2.90 -4.68 -34.98
CA VAL A 451 3.96 -5.04 -35.92
C VAL A 451 3.32 -5.14 -37.29
N SER A 452 3.81 -4.39 -38.28
CA SER A 452 3.44 -4.62 -39.67
C SER A 452 4.01 -5.95 -40.14
N GLU A 453 3.20 -6.79 -40.79
CA GLU A 453 3.57 -8.15 -41.21
C GLU A 453 4.83 -8.19 -42.10
N ASP A 454 5.13 -7.10 -42.81
CA ASP A 454 6.32 -6.96 -43.67
C ASP A 454 7.60 -6.49 -42.95
N SER A 455 7.55 -6.19 -41.64
CA SER A 455 8.70 -5.63 -40.93
C SER A 455 9.66 -6.69 -40.41
N THR A 456 10.91 -6.64 -40.87
CA THR A 456 12.03 -7.47 -40.38
C THR A 456 12.67 -6.94 -39.09
N ARG A 457 12.01 -6.01 -38.39
CA ARG A 457 12.51 -5.43 -37.14
C ARG A 457 11.95 -6.18 -35.94
N LEU A 458 12.82 -6.49 -34.98
CA LEU A 458 12.41 -7.04 -33.70
C LEU A 458 11.50 -6.04 -32.96
N PRO A 459 10.31 -6.45 -32.52
CA PRO A 459 9.47 -5.61 -31.68
C PRO A 459 10.13 -5.39 -30.32
N GLU A 460 10.03 -4.18 -29.80
CA GLU A 460 10.48 -3.86 -28.45
C GLU A 460 9.42 -4.29 -27.43
N PRO A 461 9.79 -5.04 -26.36
CA PRO A 461 8.84 -5.45 -25.33
C PRO A 461 8.41 -4.25 -24.47
N LEU A 462 7.12 -3.90 -24.49
CA LEU A 462 6.56 -2.80 -23.69
C LEU A 462 6.16 -3.25 -22.28
N CYS A 463 5.59 -4.45 -22.19
CA CYS A 463 5.18 -5.11 -20.96
C CYS A 463 5.49 -6.60 -21.07
N VAL A 464 5.93 -7.22 -19.98
CA VAL A 464 6.19 -8.66 -19.92
C VAL A 464 5.46 -9.25 -18.72
N ILE A 465 4.76 -10.36 -18.92
CA ILE A 465 4.06 -11.11 -17.88
C ILE A 465 4.65 -12.52 -17.79
N GLN A 466 5.05 -12.91 -16.59
CA GLN A 466 5.41 -14.29 -16.25
C GLN A 466 4.25 -14.93 -15.49
N VAL A 467 3.73 -16.02 -16.02
CA VAL A 467 2.68 -16.84 -15.41
C VAL A 467 3.28 -18.17 -14.98
N SER A 468 2.73 -18.77 -13.93
CA SER A 468 2.99 -20.14 -13.48
C SER A 468 1.64 -20.84 -13.39
N LEU A 469 1.46 -21.94 -14.10
CA LEU A 469 0.31 -22.82 -13.92
C LEU A 469 0.47 -23.54 -12.56
N GLU A 470 -0.58 -23.52 -11.74
CA GLU A 470 -0.60 -24.12 -10.39
C GLU A 470 -1.91 -24.90 -10.17
N GLY A 471 -1.86 -25.97 -9.38
CA GLY A 471 -3.06 -26.73 -8.98
C GLY A 471 -3.16 -28.12 -9.59
N LYS A 472 -4.40 -28.66 -9.69
CA LYS A 472 -4.68 -30.07 -10.02
C LYS A 472 -3.98 -31.07 -9.07
N ILE A 473 -3.83 -30.69 -7.80
CA ILE A 473 -3.17 -31.51 -6.78
C ILE A 473 -4.16 -32.57 -6.28
N SER A 474 -3.71 -33.82 -6.10
CA SER A 474 -4.58 -34.86 -5.57
C SER A 474 -4.96 -34.60 -4.10
N ARG A 475 -6.23 -34.83 -3.75
CA ARG A 475 -6.73 -34.67 -2.36
C ARG A 475 -5.89 -35.46 -1.34
N GLN A 476 -5.45 -36.66 -1.70
CA GLN A 476 -4.63 -37.50 -0.83
C GLN A 476 -3.25 -36.87 -0.55
N SER A 477 -2.65 -36.22 -1.55
CA SER A 477 -1.37 -35.51 -1.43
C SER A 477 -1.50 -34.33 -0.46
N VAL A 478 -2.60 -33.58 -0.55
CA VAL A 478 -2.93 -32.46 0.34
C VAL A 478 -3.10 -32.92 1.79
N LEU A 479 -3.91 -33.95 2.03
CA LEU A 479 -4.14 -34.54 3.36
C LEU A 479 -2.84 -35.05 4.00
N ASN A 480 -2.01 -35.76 3.23
CA ASN A 480 -0.74 -36.29 3.70
C ASN A 480 0.26 -35.18 4.05
N SER A 481 0.28 -34.08 3.29
CA SER A 481 1.19 -32.95 3.51
C SER A 481 0.74 -32.06 4.66
N LEU A 482 -0.57 -31.78 4.75
CA LEU A 482 -1.17 -31.01 5.85
C LEU A 482 -1.01 -31.74 7.20
N SER A 483 -1.24 -33.06 7.23
CA SER A 483 -1.05 -33.86 8.47
C SER A 483 0.40 -33.90 8.94
N ARG A 484 1.37 -33.79 8.03
CA ARG A 484 2.81 -33.72 8.34
C ARG A 484 3.31 -32.30 8.59
N GLY A 485 2.48 -31.28 8.34
CA GLY A 485 2.87 -29.88 8.39
C GLY A 485 3.97 -29.50 7.39
N GLN A 486 4.16 -30.32 6.35
CA GLN A 486 5.17 -30.08 5.32
C GLN A 486 4.55 -29.27 4.18
N ARG A 487 5.25 -28.24 3.73
CA ARG A 487 4.92 -27.50 2.51
C ARG A 487 5.87 -27.97 1.42
N PRO A 488 5.41 -28.74 0.43
CA PRO A 488 6.24 -29.05 -0.72
C PRO A 488 6.56 -27.75 -1.48
N ASN A 489 7.66 -27.77 -2.24
CA ASN A 489 8.06 -26.65 -3.07
C ASN A 489 7.20 -26.65 -4.35
N GLY A 490 6.77 -25.47 -4.82
CA GLY A 490 5.79 -25.35 -5.91
C GLY A 490 4.39 -24.99 -5.40
N ASP A 491 3.47 -24.68 -6.33
CA ASP A 491 2.03 -24.45 -6.08
C ASP A 491 1.70 -23.56 -4.86
N LEU A 492 2.23 -22.33 -4.83
CA LEU A 492 2.14 -21.48 -3.64
C LEU A 492 0.69 -21.20 -3.22
N ILE A 493 -0.17 -20.87 -4.19
CA ILE A 493 -1.56 -20.45 -3.91
C ILE A 493 -2.39 -21.63 -3.38
N PRO A 494 -2.42 -22.80 -4.04
CA PRO A 494 -3.10 -23.99 -3.53
C PRO A 494 -2.72 -24.32 -2.08
N TRP A 495 -1.42 -24.40 -1.77
CA TRP A 495 -0.97 -24.73 -0.41
C TRP A 495 -1.34 -23.69 0.63
N LEU A 496 -1.25 -22.40 0.28
CA LEU A 496 -1.57 -21.31 1.18
C LEU A 496 -3.07 -21.27 1.51
N VAL A 497 -3.93 -21.39 0.49
CA VAL A 497 -5.39 -21.38 0.68
C VAL A 497 -5.83 -22.62 1.44
N SER A 498 -5.35 -23.81 1.06
CA SER A 498 -5.65 -25.06 1.76
C SER A 498 -5.21 -25.02 3.23
N GLN A 499 -4.09 -24.38 3.54
CA GLN A 499 -3.66 -24.23 4.94
C GLN A 499 -4.51 -23.22 5.74
N GLN A 500 -4.92 -22.10 5.13
CA GLN A 500 -5.63 -21.03 5.83
C GLN A 500 -7.13 -21.29 6.01
N PHE A 501 -7.74 -21.97 5.04
CA PHE A 501 -9.16 -22.30 5.03
C PHE A 501 -9.43 -23.77 5.35
N GLN A 502 -8.39 -24.61 5.40
CA GLN A 502 -8.53 -26.07 5.59
C GLN A 502 -9.44 -26.70 4.54
N ASP A 503 -9.39 -26.16 3.33
CA ASP A 503 -10.19 -26.62 2.20
C ASP A 503 -9.34 -27.50 1.28
N GLU A 504 -9.79 -28.74 1.07
CA GLU A 504 -9.14 -29.71 0.20
C GLU A 504 -9.56 -29.55 -1.27
N ASP A 505 -10.75 -28.98 -1.51
CA ASP A 505 -11.33 -28.87 -2.84
C ASP A 505 -10.62 -27.81 -3.66
N PHE A 506 -10.20 -26.70 -3.03
CA PHE A 506 -9.46 -25.64 -3.72
C PHE A 506 -8.14 -26.12 -4.34
N ALA A 507 -7.44 -27.06 -3.71
CA ALA A 507 -6.18 -27.60 -4.24
C ALA A 507 -6.36 -28.42 -5.52
N SER A 508 -7.56 -28.97 -5.73
CA SER A 508 -7.91 -29.73 -6.94
C SER A 508 -8.20 -28.82 -8.14
N LEU A 509 -8.53 -27.54 -7.90
CA LEU A 509 -8.75 -26.55 -8.95
C LEU A 509 -7.47 -26.25 -9.72
N SER A 510 -7.63 -25.87 -10.98
CA SER A 510 -6.56 -25.46 -11.88
C SER A 510 -6.48 -23.93 -11.92
N GLY A 511 -5.30 -23.36 -11.71
CA GLY A 511 -5.13 -21.91 -11.69
C GLY A 511 -3.86 -21.44 -12.36
N ALA A 512 -3.82 -20.16 -12.70
CA ALA A 512 -2.61 -19.48 -13.14
C ALA A 512 -2.19 -18.43 -12.12
N ARG A 513 -0.96 -18.51 -11.63
CA ARG A 513 -0.35 -17.47 -10.81
C ARG A 513 0.47 -16.52 -11.68
N VAL A 514 0.08 -15.26 -11.73
CA VAL A 514 0.94 -14.19 -12.26
C VAL A 514 2.07 -13.96 -11.27
N VAL A 515 3.26 -14.46 -11.61
CA VAL A 515 4.47 -14.38 -10.78
C VAL A 515 5.07 -12.98 -10.86
N ARG A 516 5.15 -12.44 -12.08
CA ARG A 516 5.71 -11.10 -12.35
C ARG A 516 4.98 -10.40 -13.47
N ILE A 517 4.80 -9.09 -13.29
CA ILE A 517 4.38 -8.17 -14.34
C ILE A 517 5.38 -7.01 -14.37
N ALA A 518 6.01 -6.80 -15.52
CA ALA A 518 7.04 -5.81 -15.72
C ALA A 518 6.59 -4.83 -16.81
N THR A 519 6.44 -3.55 -16.45
CA THR A 519 6.12 -2.46 -17.38
C THR A 519 7.24 -1.44 -17.36
N ASN A 520 7.52 -0.81 -18.49
CA ASN A 520 8.59 0.18 -18.55
C ASN A 520 8.30 1.34 -17.58
N PRO A 521 9.22 1.67 -16.64
CA PRO A 521 9.03 2.75 -15.67
C PRO A 521 8.69 4.12 -16.28
N GLU A 522 9.05 4.36 -17.54
CA GLU A 522 8.74 5.61 -18.26
C GLU A 522 7.27 5.68 -18.72
N TYR A 523 6.60 4.54 -18.92
CA TYR A 523 5.26 4.46 -19.51
C TYR A 523 4.18 3.87 -18.57
N VAL A 524 4.48 3.75 -17.27
CA VAL A 524 3.57 3.14 -16.27
C VAL A 524 2.18 3.81 -16.24
N SER A 525 2.11 5.11 -16.50
CA SER A 525 0.85 5.87 -16.48
C SER A 525 -0.05 5.65 -17.70
N MET A 526 0.42 5.00 -18.77
CA MET A 526 -0.35 4.78 -20.00
C MET A 526 -1.26 3.54 -19.96
N GLY A 527 -1.10 2.65 -18.96
CA GLY A 527 -2.02 1.52 -18.77
C GLY A 527 -1.68 0.24 -19.54
N TYR A 528 -0.48 0.10 -20.12
CA TYR A 528 -0.04 -1.13 -20.80
C TYR A 528 -0.14 -2.39 -19.93
N GLY A 529 0.12 -2.28 -18.63
CA GLY A 529 -0.02 -3.40 -17.69
C GLY A 529 -1.48 -3.86 -17.55
N THR A 530 -2.44 -2.93 -17.53
CA THR A 530 -3.87 -3.25 -17.46
C THR A 530 -4.30 -3.96 -18.74
N LYS A 531 -3.91 -3.44 -19.91
CA LYS A 531 -4.23 -4.05 -21.19
C LYS A 531 -3.64 -5.46 -21.33
N ALA A 532 -2.40 -5.65 -20.88
CA ALA A 532 -1.76 -6.97 -20.92
C ALA A 532 -2.50 -7.99 -20.03
N LEU A 533 -3.00 -7.58 -18.85
CA LEU A 533 -3.82 -8.46 -18.01
C LEU A 533 -5.20 -8.73 -18.60
N GLU A 534 -5.84 -7.75 -19.22
CA GLU A 534 -7.12 -7.93 -19.91
C GLU A 534 -6.97 -8.98 -21.01
N LEU A 535 -6.00 -8.82 -21.92
CA LEU A 535 -5.73 -9.76 -23.01
C LEU A 535 -5.36 -11.16 -22.50
N LEU A 536 -4.61 -11.24 -21.41
CA LEU A 536 -4.26 -12.52 -20.78
C LEU A 536 -5.49 -13.20 -20.17
N THR A 537 -6.39 -12.44 -19.56
CA THR A 537 -7.63 -12.98 -18.99
C THR A 537 -8.55 -13.45 -20.11
N ASP A 538 -8.72 -12.64 -21.15
CA ASP A 538 -9.49 -12.99 -22.36
C ASP A 538 -8.95 -14.26 -23.04
N TYR A 539 -7.63 -14.47 -23.00
CA TYR A 539 -6.96 -15.67 -23.49
C TYR A 539 -7.37 -16.92 -22.71
N TYR A 540 -7.20 -16.91 -21.38
CA TYR A 540 -7.57 -18.06 -20.57
C TYR A 540 -9.09 -18.27 -20.45
N GLU A 541 -9.90 -17.23 -20.70
CA GLU A 541 -11.36 -17.35 -20.88
C GLU A 541 -11.75 -17.90 -22.27
N GLY A 542 -10.80 -18.12 -23.17
CA GLY A 542 -11.06 -18.75 -24.47
C GLY A 542 -11.73 -17.84 -25.50
N ARG A 543 -11.74 -16.51 -25.29
CA ARG A 543 -12.36 -15.53 -26.21
C ARG A 543 -11.64 -15.42 -27.56
N PHE A 544 -10.39 -15.87 -27.64
CA PHE A 544 -9.58 -15.90 -28.87
C PHE A 544 -9.65 -17.22 -29.64
N ALA A 545 -10.39 -18.21 -29.15
CA ALA A 545 -10.52 -19.49 -29.86
C ALA A 545 -11.34 -19.28 -31.15
N ASN A 546 -10.73 -19.52 -32.30
CA ASN A 546 -11.45 -19.57 -33.57
C ASN A 546 -12.47 -20.72 -33.53
N LEU A 547 -13.75 -20.40 -33.78
CA LEU A 547 -14.88 -21.34 -33.86
C LEU A 547 -14.89 -22.18 -35.15
N SER A 548 -13.92 -21.99 -36.04
CA SER A 548 -13.76 -22.84 -37.23
C SER A 548 -13.24 -24.21 -36.79
N GLU A 549 -14.15 -25.17 -36.68
CA GLU A 549 -13.89 -26.61 -36.61
C GLU A 549 -13.26 -27.07 -37.94
N ASP A 550 -11.98 -26.80 -38.13
CA ASP A 550 -11.13 -27.49 -39.09
C ASP A 550 -9.69 -27.10 -38.74
N GLU A 551 -9.05 -27.93 -37.90
CA GLU A 551 -7.62 -28.24 -37.89
C GLU A 551 -7.25 -28.89 -36.54
N ASP A 552 -7.34 -30.22 -36.49
CA ASP A 552 -6.52 -31.08 -35.62
C ASP A 552 -5.01 -30.98 -35.97
N GLN A 553 -4.55 -29.83 -36.46
CA GLN A 553 -3.18 -29.53 -36.90
C GLN A 553 -2.48 -28.50 -35.99
N ALA A 554 -2.87 -28.38 -34.73
CA ALA A 554 -1.93 -27.86 -33.73
C ALA A 554 -0.87 -28.94 -33.46
N MET A 555 0.02 -29.17 -34.44
CA MET A 555 1.31 -29.80 -34.18
C MET A 555 1.97 -28.94 -33.11
N GLU A 556 2.03 -29.46 -31.88
CA GLU A 556 3.07 -29.05 -30.95
C GLU A 556 4.40 -29.42 -31.63
N ASP A 557 4.95 -28.50 -32.43
CA ASP A 557 6.34 -28.53 -32.87
C ASP A 557 7.23 -28.27 -31.64
N ALA A 558 7.15 -29.18 -30.67
CA ALA A 558 8.10 -29.29 -29.59
C ALA A 558 9.45 -29.63 -30.21
N MET A 559 10.50 -28.91 -29.80
CA MET A 559 11.84 -29.18 -30.29
C MET A 559 12.18 -30.67 -30.12
N THR A 560 12.71 -31.30 -31.17
CA THR A 560 13.21 -32.68 -31.10
C THR A 560 14.30 -32.76 -30.02
N ARG A 561 13.98 -33.49 -28.95
CA ARG A 561 14.90 -33.74 -27.84
C ARG A 561 16.08 -34.57 -28.35
N VAL A 562 17.28 -34.31 -27.84
CA VAL A 562 18.42 -35.19 -28.08
C VAL A 562 18.09 -36.50 -27.38
N THR A 563 17.88 -37.56 -28.14
CA THR A 563 17.46 -38.86 -27.59
C THR A 563 18.66 -39.59 -26.97
N ASP A 564 18.41 -40.49 -26.03
CA ASP A 564 19.46 -41.34 -25.44
C ASP A 564 20.19 -42.18 -26.50
N ALA A 565 19.53 -42.47 -27.62
CA ALA A 565 20.14 -43.14 -28.78
C ALA A 565 21.12 -42.24 -29.56
N ASP A 566 20.85 -40.93 -29.63
CA ASP A 566 21.76 -39.94 -30.23
C ASP A 566 22.98 -39.70 -29.33
N LEU A 567 22.80 -39.76 -28.00
CA LEU A 567 23.87 -39.62 -27.01
C LEU A 567 24.80 -40.84 -26.95
N ALA A 568 24.29 -42.05 -27.22
CA ALA A 568 25.07 -43.28 -27.18
C ALA A 568 26.13 -43.37 -28.31
N ASN A 569 25.91 -42.65 -29.42
CA ASN A 569 26.81 -42.65 -30.58
C ASN A 569 27.73 -41.41 -30.65
N ALA A 570 27.64 -40.49 -29.68
CA ALA A 570 28.40 -39.25 -29.66
C ALA A 570 29.73 -39.38 -28.89
N SER A 571 30.78 -38.73 -29.40
CA SER A 571 32.12 -38.67 -28.80
C SER A 571 32.56 -37.21 -28.65
N LEU A 572 33.31 -36.90 -27.58
CA LEU A 572 33.80 -35.53 -27.28
C LEU A 572 34.60 -34.89 -28.42
N LEU A 573 35.24 -35.68 -29.27
CA LEU A 573 36.05 -35.21 -30.40
C LEU A 573 35.21 -34.87 -31.64
N ASP A 574 34.04 -35.50 -31.80
CA ASP A 574 33.15 -35.36 -32.97
C ASP A 574 31.95 -34.45 -32.69
N ASP A 575 31.80 -33.94 -31.46
CA ASP A 575 30.70 -33.07 -31.06
C ASP A 575 30.83 -31.65 -31.66
N ASP A 576 30.09 -31.40 -32.75
CA ASP A 576 29.92 -30.06 -33.33
C ASP A 576 28.77 -29.31 -32.62
N ILE A 577 29.10 -28.62 -31.53
CA ILE A 577 28.14 -27.80 -30.78
C ILE A 577 28.00 -26.44 -31.48
N LYS A 578 26.98 -26.32 -32.32
CA LYS A 578 26.58 -25.06 -32.97
C LYS A 578 25.16 -24.69 -32.59
N VAL A 579 24.87 -23.39 -32.65
CA VAL A 579 23.49 -22.90 -32.61
C VAL A 579 22.69 -23.60 -33.72
N ARG A 580 21.54 -24.17 -33.37
CA ARG A 580 20.70 -24.93 -34.31
C ARG A 580 20.20 -24.03 -35.45
N ASP A 581 19.98 -24.60 -36.63
CA ASP A 581 19.49 -23.87 -37.80
C ASP A 581 18.11 -23.25 -37.55
N ILE A 582 17.93 -21.98 -37.92
CA ILE A 582 16.70 -21.21 -37.68
C ILE A 582 15.46 -21.85 -38.32
N ASN A 583 15.62 -22.54 -39.44
CA ASN A 583 14.53 -23.17 -40.19
C ASN A 583 14.03 -24.48 -39.55
N LYS A 584 14.77 -25.05 -38.60
CA LYS A 584 14.37 -26.25 -37.85
C LYS A 584 13.81 -25.92 -36.47
N MET A 585 13.90 -24.64 -36.07
CA MET A 585 13.44 -24.18 -34.77
C MET A 585 12.01 -23.63 -34.89
N PRO A 586 11.16 -23.83 -33.87
CA PRO A 586 9.87 -23.16 -33.84
C PRO A 586 10.04 -21.63 -33.80
N PRO A 587 9.02 -20.85 -34.19
CA PRO A 587 9.11 -19.40 -34.12
C PRO A 587 9.29 -18.91 -32.67
N LEU A 588 9.98 -17.77 -32.50
CA LEU A 588 10.19 -17.15 -31.18
C LEU A 588 8.87 -16.68 -30.54
N PHE A 589 7.93 -16.25 -31.38
CA PHE A 589 6.62 -15.75 -30.98
C PHE A 589 5.53 -16.63 -31.58
N SER A 590 4.52 -16.93 -30.79
CA SER A 590 3.25 -17.48 -31.27
C SER A 590 2.12 -16.48 -30.98
N LYS A 591 1.18 -16.36 -31.93
CA LYS A 591 0.00 -15.52 -31.70
C LYS A 591 -0.92 -16.25 -30.72
N LEU A 592 -1.60 -15.48 -29.85
CA LEU A 592 -2.54 -16.06 -28.87
C LEU A 592 -3.73 -16.77 -29.54
N SER A 593 -4.08 -16.39 -30.77
CA SER A 593 -5.13 -17.05 -31.56
C SER A 593 -4.74 -18.46 -32.04
N GLU A 594 -3.43 -18.74 -32.14
CA GLU A 594 -2.92 -20.00 -32.69
C GLU A 594 -2.70 -21.06 -31.60
N LYS A 595 -2.52 -20.63 -30.35
CA LYS A 595 -2.26 -21.54 -29.21
C LYS A 595 -3.50 -21.70 -28.35
N LYS A 596 -4.03 -22.93 -28.27
CA LYS A 596 -5.15 -23.22 -27.36
C LYS A 596 -4.69 -23.17 -25.89
N PRO A 597 -5.36 -22.42 -25.01
CA PRO A 597 -5.04 -22.37 -23.58
C PRO A 597 -5.46 -23.65 -22.85
N GLU A 598 -4.78 -23.97 -21.75
CA GLU A 598 -5.30 -24.93 -20.78
C GLU A 598 -6.56 -24.41 -20.10
N ARG A 599 -7.44 -25.32 -19.66
CA ARG A 599 -8.60 -24.95 -18.85
C ARG A 599 -8.14 -24.54 -17.44
N LEU A 600 -8.46 -23.31 -17.08
CA LEU A 600 -8.15 -22.70 -15.79
C LEU A 600 -9.44 -22.19 -15.12
N ASP A 601 -9.48 -22.28 -13.79
CA ASP A 601 -10.60 -21.85 -12.95
C ASP A 601 -10.36 -20.45 -12.38
N TYR A 602 -9.09 -20.11 -12.07
CA TYR A 602 -8.74 -18.82 -11.48
C TYR A 602 -7.38 -18.28 -11.95
N ILE A 603 -7.23 -16.97 -11.84
CA ILE A 603 -5.94 -16.27 -11.92
C ILE A 603 -5.62 -15.66 -10.55
N GLY A 604 -4.43 -15.94 -10.04
CA GLY A 604 -3.95 -15.44 -8.76
C GLY A 604 -2.69 -14.59 -8.89
N VAL A 605 -2.46 -13.72 -7.92
CA VAL A 605 -1.25 -12.90 -7.81
C VAL A 605 -0.70 -12.97 -6.40
N SER A 606 0.62 -12.91 -6.26
CA SER A 606 1.31 -12.80 -4.96
C SER A 606 2.34 -11.68 -5.02
N TYR A 607 2.18 -10.63 -4.21
CA TYR A 607 3.04 -9.45 -4.26
C TYR A 607 3.21 -8.79 -2.88
N GLY A 608 4.25 -7.96 -2.74
CA GLY A 608 4.43 -7.08 -1.59
C GLY A 608 3.42 -5.93 -1.60
N LEU A 609 2.62 -5.81 -0.54
CA LEU A 609 1.52 -4.86 -0.47
C LEU A 609 2.05 -3.41 -0.50
N THR A 610 1.76 -2.71 -1.60
CA THR A 610 1.95 -1.26 -1.73
C THR A 610 0.69 -0.61 -2.28
N PRO A 611 0.38 0.65 -1.90
CA PRO A 611 -0.81 1.35 -2.40
C PRO A 611 -0.97 1.39 -3.94
N PRO A 612 0.09 1.67 -4.74
CA PRO A 612 -0.06 1.70 -6.20
C PRO A 612 -0.34 0.32 -6.79
N LEU A 613 0.34 -0.73 -6.33
CA LEU A 613 0.11 -2.10 -6.82
C LEU A 613 -1.27 -2.60 -6.40
N HIS A 614 -1.69 -2.35 -5.16
CA HIS A 614 -3.02 -2.75 -4.71
C HIS A 614 -4.13 -2.05 -5.51
N LYS A 615 -3.97 -0.76 -5.83
CA LYS A 615 -4.90 -0.02 -6.71
C LYS A 615 -4.91 -0.59 -8.14
N PHE A 616 -3.77 -1.03 -8.65
CA PHE A 616 -3.66 -1.69 -9.95
C PHE A 616 -4.46 -3.00 -9.97
N TRP A 617 -4.26 -3.89 -9.00
CA TRP A 617 -4.98 -5.17 -8.92
C TRP A 617 -6.48 -4.99 -8.63
N LYS A 618 -6.85 -4.01 -7.80
CA LYS A 618 -8.24 -3.65 -7.55
C LYS A 618 -8.96 -3.19 -8.83
N ARG A 619 -8.29 -2.44 -9.71
CA ARG A 619 -8.84 -2.04 -11.02
C ARG A 619 -8.99 -3.24 -11.97
N ALA A 620 -8.14 -4.25 -11.84
CA ALA A 620 -8.20 -5.48 -12.62
C ALA A 620 -9.19 -6.53 -12.04
N SER A 621 -10.03 -6.14 -11.08
CA SER A 621 -11.06 -6.97 -10.44
C SER A 621 -10.52 -8.17 -9.66
N PHE A 622 -9.32 -8.07 -9.09
CA PHE A 622 -8.80 -9.06 -8.16
C PHE A 622 -9.33 -8.82 -6.74
N SER A 623 -9.63 -9.91 -6.02
CA SER A 623 -10.12 -9.88 -4.64
C SER A 623 -9.07 -10.45 -3.69
N PRO A 624 -8.77 -9.79 -2.56
CA PRO A 624 -7.80 -10.30 -1.60
C PRO A 624 -8.36 -11.50 -0.83
N VAL A 625 -7.52 -12.51 -0.64
CA VAL A 625 -7.85 -13.76 0.06
C VAL A 625 -6.91 -13.99 1.25
N TYR A 626 -5.66 -13.52 1.17
CA TYR A 626 -4.71 -13.65 2.25
C TYR A 626 -3.74 -12.47 2.32
N LEU A 627 -3.43 -12.04 3.54
CA LEU A 627 -2.41 -11.04 3.83
C LEU A 627 -1.54 -11.53 4.98
N ARG A 628 -0.23 -11.65 4.74
CA ARG A 628 0.73 -12.13 5.75
C ARG A 628 0.90 -11.09 6.87
N GLN A 629 0.83 -11.52 8.13
CA GLN A 629 1.00 -10.62 9.28
C GLN A 629 2.45 -10.18 9.51
N THR A 630 3.43 -11.04 9.19
CA THR A 630 4.85 -10.69 9.28
C THR A 630 5.30 -10.02 7.99
N ALA A 631 5.83 -8.81 8.08
CA ALA A 631 6.50 -8.15 6.97
C ALA A 631 7.72 -8.97 6.53
N ASN A 632 8.05 -8.89 5.25
CA ASN A 632 9.31 -9.43 4.75
C ASN A 632 10.46 -8.52 5.18
N ASP A 633 11.50 -9.05 5.84
CA ASP A 633 12.63 -8.27 6.33
C ASP A 633 13.37 -7.51 5.21
N LEU A 634 13.33 -8.05 3.99
CA LEU A 634 14.00 -7.47 2.82
C LEU A 634 13.29 -6.24 2.25
N THR A 635 11.95 -6.26 2.18
CA THR A 635 11.16 -5.18 1.57
C THR A 635 10.42 -4.33 2.59
N GLY A 636 10.29 -4.80 3.83
CA GLY A 636 9.44 -4.20 4.86
C GLY A 636 7.95 -4.26 4.54
N GLU A 637 7.57 -5.02 3.50
CA GLU A 637 6.19 -5.10 3.00
C GLU A 637 5.56 -6.45 3.36
N HIS A 638 4.24 -6.45 3.50
CA HIS A 638 3.45 -7.66 3.77
C HIS A 638 3.05 -8.33 2.47
N THR A 639 3.25 -9.64 2.34
CA THR A 639 2.83 -10.37 1.15
C THR A 639 1.30 -10.52 1.11
N CYS A 640 0.69 -10.07 0.03
CA CYS A 640 -0.74 -10.18 -0.25
C CYS A 640 -0.98 -11.15 -1.42
N VAL A 641 -1.95 -12.05 -1.24
CA VAL A 641 -2.45 -12.94 -2.29
C VAL A 641 -3.86 -12.51 -2.66
N MET A 642 -4.06 -12.22 -3.94
CA MET A 642 -5.36 -11.86 -4.50
C MET A 642 -5.73 -12.81 -5.64
N LEU A 643 -7.00 -13.17 -5.74
CA LEU A 643 -7.53 -14.10 -6.74
C LEU A 643 -8.62 -13.42 -7.57
N ARG A 644 -8.75 -13.86 -8.81
CA ARG A 644 -9.83 -13.54 -9.73
C ARG A 644 -10.34 -14.85 -10.35
N PRO A 645 -11.64 -15.17 -10.25
CA PRO A 645 -12.19 -16.35 -10.90
C PRO A 645 -12.38 -16.06 -12.39
N LEU A 646 -12.19 -17.06 -13.24
CA LEU A 646 -12.40 -16.93 -14.68
C LEU A 646 -13.85 -17.18 -15.05
N GLU A 647 -14.30 -16.61 -16.17
CA GLU A 647 -15.72 -16.75 -16.54
C GLU A 647 -16.14 -18.19 -16.84
N ASN A 648 -15.20 -19.02 -17.29
CA ASN A 648 -15.43 -20.40 -17.67
C ASN A 648 -15.54 -21.38 -16.50
N SER A 649 -15.30 -20.93 -15.25
CA SER A 649 -15.40 -21.80 -14.07
C SER A 649 -16.87 -22.07 -13.72
N ASP A 650 -17.23 -23.34 -13.54
CA ASP A 650 -18.60 -23.78 -13.20
C ASP A 650 -19.11 -23.19 -11.87
N ASP A 651 -18.21 -22.95 -10.91
CA ASP A 651 -18.53 -22.35 -9.61
C ASP A 651 -17.58 -21.20 -9.26
N ARG A 652 -18.16 -20.03 -8.95
CA ARG A 652 -17.44 -18.81 -8.50
C ARG A 652 -17.72 -18.46 -7.03
N SER A 653 -18.61 -19.20 -6.38
CA SER A 653 -19.09 -18.89 -5.03
C SER A 653 -17.98 -19.04 -3.97
N TRP A 654 -17.05 -19.97 -4.19
CA TRP A 654 -15.89 -20.19 -3.31
C TRP A 654 -15.08 -18.92 -3.07
N LEU A 655 -14.90 -18.07 -4.09
CA LEU A 655 -14.16 -16.81 -3.92
C LEU A 655 -14.91 -15.83 -3.02
N GLY A 656 -16.24 -15.76 -3.18
CA GLY A 656 -17.09 -14.95 -2.31
C GLY A 656 -16.99 -15.40 -0.84
N ALA A 657 -17.02 -16.71 -0.61
CA ALA A 657 -16.86 -17.30 0.73
C ALA A 657 -15.48 -16.98 1.34
N PHE A 658 -14.38 -17.18 0.59
CA PHE A 658 -13.03 -16.86 1.04
C PHE A 658 -12.82 -15.36 1.27
N SER A 659 -13.35 -14.51 0.39
CA SER A 659 -13.21 -13.06 0.52
C SER A 659 -13.97 -12.51 1.72
N ARG A 660 -15.17 -13.07 2.02
CA ARG A 660 -15.94 -12.73 3.22
C ARG A 660 -15.22 -13.16 4.50
N ASP A 661 -14.66 -14.36 4.53
CA ASP A 661 -13.91 -14.83 5.70
C ASP A 661 -12.59 -14.03 5.88
N PHE A 662 -11.87 -13.76 4.79
CA PHE A 662 -10.72 -12.85 4.79
C PHE A 662 -11.10 -11.47 5.33
N HIS A 663 -12.21 -10.88 4.88
CA HIS A 663 -12.69 -9.59 5.35
C HIS A 663 -12.94 -9.60 6.86
N LYS A 664 -13.64 -10.60 7.38
CA LYS A 664 -13.87 -10.76 8.84
C LYS A 664 -12.56 -10.90 9.63
N ARG A 665 -11.62 -11.72 9.14
CA ARG A 665 -10.29 -11.88 9.75
C ARG A 665 -9.49 -10.58 9.69
N PHE A 666 -9.55 -9.87 8.56
CA PHE A 666 -8.83 -8.62 8.34
C PHE A 666 -9.28 -7.54 9.32
N LEU A 667 -10.59 -7.33 9.48
CA LEU A 667 -11.13 -6.36 10.45
C LEU A 667 -10.66 -6.68 11.89
N SER A 668 -10.56 -7.96 12.23
CA SER A 668 -10.07 -8.40 13.55
C SER A 668 -8.54 -8.25 13.71
N LEU A 669 -7.78 -8.33 12.61
CA LEU A 669 -6.32 -8.21 12.58
C LEU A 669 -5.82 -6.75 12.48
N LEU A 670 -6.71 -5.80 12.17
CA LEU A 670 -6.37 -4.38 11.98
C LEU A 670 -5.72 -3.73 13.21
N SER A 671 -6.10 -4.15 14.42
CA SER A 671 -5.56 -3.61 15.67
C SER A 671 -4.20 -4.20 16.09
N TYR A 672 -3.78 -5.30 15.45
CA TYR A 672 -2.50 -5.96 15.72
C TYR A 672 -1.39 -5.37 14.82
N GLN A 673 -0.72 -6.22 14.02
CA GLN A 673 0.41 -5.80 13.18
C GLN A 673 0.01 -4.78 12.11
N PHE A 674 -1.25 -4.81 11.67
CA PHE A 674 -1.79 -3.90 10.66
C PHE A 674 -2.21 -2.53 11.23
N GLY A 675 -2.04 -2.31 12.55
CA GLY A 675 -2.22 -1.00 13.17
C GLY A 675 -1.21 0.03 12.66
N SER A 676 -0.04 -0.43 12.19
CA SER A 676 1.00 0.41 11.61
C SER A 676 0.68 0.88 10.17
N PHE A 677 -0.32 0.31 9.51
CA PHE A 677 -0.63 0.64 8.11
C PHE A 677 -1.34 1.98 7.97
N PRO A 678 -1.05 2.76 6.91
CA PRO A 678 -1.82 3.97 6.60
C PRO A 678 -3.32 3.65 6.47
N ALA A 679 -4.17 4.47 7.10
CA ALA A 679 -5.63 4.22 7.14
C ALA A 679 -6.25 4.11 5.73
N ILE A 680 -5.74 4.89 4.77
CA ILE A 680 -6.19 4.88 3.36
C ILE A 680 -5.93 3.53 2.69
N SER A 681 -4.80 2.89 3.01
CA SER A 681 -4.45 1.57 2.44
C SER A 681 -5.32 0.47 3.04
N ALA A 682 -5.58 0.53 4.34
CA ALA A 682 -6.50 -0.39 5.01
C ALA A 682 -7.93 -0.28 4.45
N LEU A 683 -8.43 0.95 4.23
CA LEU A 683 -9.73 1.16 3.60
C LEU A 683 -9.78 0.60 2.16
N SER A 684 -8.72 0.79 1.37
CA SER A 684 -8.71 0.22 0.00
C SER A 684 -8.78 -1.31 0.00
N ILE A 685 -8.13 -1.96 0.98
CA ILE A 685 -8.17 -3.41 1.14
C ILE A 685 -9.57 -3.86 1.55
N ASP A 686 -10.19 -3.18 2.52
CA ASP A 686 -11.58 -3.41 2.93
C ASP A 686 -12.55 -3.33 1.74
N GLU A 687 -12.44 -2.27 0.93
CA GLU A 687 -13.29 -2.10 -0.25
C GLU A 687 -13.08 -3.22 -1.28
N SER A 688 -11.85 -3.70 -1.46
CA SER A 688 -11.57 -4.81 -2.38
C SER A 688 -12.07 -6.16 -1.86
N ALA A 689 -11.98 -6.41 -0.55
CA ALA A 689 -12.53 -7.61 0.07
C ALA A 689 -14.06 -7.61 0.02
N ASN A 690 -14.68 -6.45 0.28
CA ASN A 690 -16.13 -6.27 0.14
C ASN A 690 -16.61 -6.44 -1.30
N ALA A 691 -15.81 -6.06 -2.30
CA ALA A 691 -16.14 -6.30 -3.71
C ALA A 691 -16.12 -7.80 -4.05
N GLY A 692 -15.14 -8.55 -3.55
CA GLY A 692 -15.07 -10.01 -3.72
C GLY A 692 -16.17 -10.76 -2.98
N ALA A 693 -16.49 -10.34 -1.75
CA ALA A 693 -17.54 -10.96 -0.94
C ALA A 693 -18.94 -10.89 -1.59
N LYS A 694 -19.21 -9.87 -2.42
CA LYS A 694 -20.47 -9.72 -3.17
C LYS A 694 -20.68 -10.78 -4.27
N LEU A 695 -19.65 -11.56 -4.58
CA LEU A 695 -19.77 -12.70 -5.51
C LEU A 695 -20.49 -13.89 -4.87
N ASP A 696 -20.55 -13.94 -3.53
CA ASP A 696 -21.39 -14.89 -2.79
C ASP A 696 -22.86 -14.45 -2.86
N SER A 697 -23.79 -15.40 -3.01
CA SER A 697 -25.23 -15.16 -2.99
C SER A 697 -25.78 -14.86 -1.59
N THR A 698 -24.95 -14.96 -0.56
CA THR A 698 -25.36 -14.69 0.82
C THR A 698 -25.60 -13.20 1.08
N GLU A 699 -26.86 -12.81 1.27
CA GLU A 699 -27.22 -11.44 1.64
C GLU A 699 -26.91 -11.11 3.10
N ILE A 700 -26.42 -9.90 3.35
CA ILE A 700 -26.12 -9.40 4.70
C ILE A 700 -27.43 -8.96 5.35
N GLN A 701 -27.77 -9.55 6.49
CA GLN A 701 -28.97 -9.15 7.24
C GLN A 701 -28.80 -7.76 7.89
N PRO A 702 -29.84 -6.90 7.81
CA PRO A 702 -29.82 -5.58 8.45
C PRO A 702 -29.84 -5.70 9.98
N LEU A 703 -29.33 -4.66 10.66
CA LEU A 703 -29.29 -4.63 12.11
C LEU A 703 -30.70 -4.54 12.70
N THR A 704 -31.04 -5.47 13.60
CA THR A 704 -32.32 -5.45 14.33
C THR A 704 -32.15 -4.87 15.74
N LYS A 705 -33.23 -4.34 16.34
CA LYS A 705 -33.21 -3.84 17.73
C LYS A 705 -32.75 -4.91 18.72
N VAL A 706 -33.16 -6.17 18.55
CA VAL A 706 -32.77 -7.27 19.44
C VAL A 706 -31.25 -7.48 19.43
N GLU A 707 -30.61 -7.34 18.27
CA GLU A 707 -29.16 -7.40 18.17
C GLU A 707 -28.50 -6.14 18.74
N LEU A 708 -29.09 -4.97 18.53
CA LEU A 708 -28.61 -3.71 19.10
C LEU A 708 -28.58 -3.77 20.64
N ASP A 709 -29.65 -4.23 21.28
CA ASP A 709 -29.75 -4.36 22.75
C ASP A 709 -28.79 -5.42 23.33
N ARG A 710 -28.37 -6.41 22.52
CA ARG A 710 -27.33 -7.38 22.90
C ARG A 710 -25.93 -6.78 22.84
N LEU A 711 -25.69 -5.84 21.92
CA LEU A 711 -24.38 -5.25 21.66
C LEU A 711 -24.13 -3.99 22.49
N LEU A 712 -25.16 -3.18 22.73
CA LEU A 712 -25.08 -1.89 23.40
C LEU A 712 -26.17 -1.77 24.47
N SER A 713 -25.79 -1.28 25.65
CA SER A 713 -26.78 -1.01 26.69
C SER A 713 -27.54 0.30 26.40
N PRO A 714 -28.72 0.52 26.99
CA PRO A 714 -29.43 1.79 26.90
C PRO A 714 -28.60 2.98 27.43
N PHE A 715 -27.67 2.74 28.36
CA PHE A 715 -26.76 3.77 28.86
C PHE A 715 -25.71 4.16 27.80
N ASP A 716 -25.27 3.20 27.00
CA ASP A 716 -24.33 3.44 25.91
C ASP A 716 -24.98 4.26 24.79
N LEU A 717 -26.24 3.99 24.46
CA LEU A 717 -27.00 4.81 23.51
C LEU A 717 -27.11 6.27 23.99
N LYS A 718 -27.38 6.49 25.29
CA LYS A 718 -27.40 7.84 25.89
C LYS A 718 -26.03 8.54 25.88
N ARG A 719 -24.94 7.79 26.12
CA ARG A 719 -23.57 8.32 26.03
C ARG A 719 -23.25 8.76 24.61
N LEU A 720 -23.58 7.94 23.61
CA LEU A 720 -23.39 8.27 22.19
C LEU A 720 -24.20 9.51 21.79
N GLU A 721 -25.45 9.61 22.21
CA GLU A 721 -26.30 10.78 21.97
C GLU A 721 -25.72 12.05 22.63
N SER A 722 -25.26 11.93 23.88
CA SER A 722 -24.65 13.04 24.61
C SER A 722 -23.36 13.54 23.95
N TYR A 723 -22.54 12.64 23.40
CA TYR A 723 -21.37 12.99 22.60
C TYR A 723 -21.75 13.60 21.24
N ALA A 724 -22.76 13.07 20.55
CA ALA A 724 -23.24 13.62 19.28
C ALA A 724 -23.79 15.06 19.42
N ASN A 725 -24.28 15.39 20.61
CA ASN A 725 -24.70 16.72 21.06
C ASN A 725 -23.55 17.58 21.64
N ASN A 726 -22.31 17.09 21.57
CA ASN A 726 -21.10 17.79 22.02
C ASN A 726 -21.09 18.12 23.52
N MET A 727 -21.72 17.29 24.35
CA MET A 727 -21.79 17.46 25.82
C MET A 727 -20.71 16.67 26.58
N LEU A 728 -20.06 15.71 25.92
CA LEU A 728 -19.05 14.81 26.49
C LEU A 728 -17.77 14.83 25.66
N ASP A 729 -16.65 14.48 26.30
CA ASP A 729 -15.37 14.28 25.63
C ASP A 729 -15.30 12.95 24.88
N TYR A 730 -14.43 12.91 23.86
CA TYR A 730 -14.21 11.74 23.00
C TYR A 730 -13.84 10.46 23.77
N HIS A 731 -13.07 10.60 24.86
CA HIS A 731 -12.64 9.46 25.68
C HIS A 731 -13.81 8.68 26.29
N VAL A 732 -14.97 9.32 26.47
CA VAL A 732 -16.17 8.70 27.06
C VAL A 732 -16.94 7.86 26.03
N VAL A 733 -16.60 7.89 24.75
CA VAL A 733 -17.25 7.05 23.73
C VAL A 733 -16.29 6.08 23.05
N LEU A 734 -14.98 6.17 23.34
CA LEU A 734 -13.92 5.39 22.70
C LEU A 734 -14.15 3.88 22.81
N ASP A 735 -14.64 3.40 23.95
CA ASP A 735 -15.01 2.00 24.22
C ASP A 735 -16.10 1.46 23.28
N LEU A 736 -16.98 2.33 22.78
CA LEU A 736 -18.11 1.95 21.91
C LEU A 736 -17.75 1.96 20.41
N ILE A 737 -16.68 2.65 20.04
CA ILE A 737 -16.29 2.85 18.64
C ILE A 737 -15.90 1.55 17.92
N PRO A 738 -15.16 0.61 18.53
CA PRO A 738 -14.82 -0.66 17.88
C PRO A 738 -16.07 -1.44 17.44
N THR A 739 -17.11 -1.47 18.29
CA THR A 739 -18.39 -2.13 17.98
C THR A 739 -19.08 -1.44 16.81
N ILE A 740 -19.17 -0.11 16.84
CA ILE A 740 -19.78 0.68 15.75
C ILE A 740 -19.02 0.49 14.43
N ALA A 741 -17.69 0.54 14.48
CA ALA A 741 -16.86 0.36 13.31
C ALA A 741 -17.02 -1.06 12.73
N ASN A 742 -17.04 -2.09 13.57
CA ASN A 742 -17.27 -3.46 13.12
C ASN A 742 -18.65 -3.63 12.45
N LEU A 743 -19.72 -3.07 13.04
CA LEU A 743 -21.07 -3.08 12.43
C LEU A 743 -21.12 -2.33 11.09
N TYR A 744 -20.35 -1.25 10.96
CA TYR A 744 -20.24 -0.49 9.72
C TYR A 744 -19.51 -1.27 8.61
N PHE A 745 -18.32 -1.78 8.90
CA PHE A 745 -17.49 -2.43 7.90
C PHE A 745 -18.01 -3.82 7.51
N THR A 746 -18.66 -4.56 8.42
CA THR A 746 -19.38 -5.81 8.09
C THR A 746 -20.60 -5.62 7.18
N GLY A 747 -20.96 -4.38 6.85
CA GLY A 747 -22.02 -4.06 5.90
C GLY A 747 -23.40 -3.85 6.52
N ARG A 748 -23.59 -4.20 7.80
CA ARG A 748 -24.90 -4.13 8.49
C ARG A 748 -25.44 -2.71 8.65
N LEU A 749 -24.56 -1.71 8.78
CA LEU A 749 -24.92 -0.28 8.83
C LEU A 749 -24.63 0.46 7.52
N LYS A 750 -23.91 -0.17 6.58
CA LYS A 750 -23.37 0.48 5.38
C LYS A 750 -24.44 0.76 4.33
N SER A 751 -25.53 -0.02 4.31
CA SER A 751 -26.72 0.22 3.49
C SER A 751 -27.41 1.52 3.86
N ASP A 752 -27.53 1.76 5.17
CA ASP A 752 -28.40 2.81 5.70
C ASP A 752 -27.61 4.11 5.95
N ILE A 753 -26.33 3.99 6.30
CA ILE A 753 -25.45 5.12 6.63
C ILE A 753 -24.40 5.31 5.54
N LYS A 754 -24.55 6.39 4.76
CA LYS A 754 -23.53 6.82 3.80
C LYS A 754 -22.53 7.77 4.46
N LEU A 755 -21.28 7.30 4.59
CA LEU A 755 -20.14 8.07 5.04
C LEU A 755 -19.26 8.47 3.84
N THR A 756 -18.60 9.63 3.93
CA THR A 756 -17.59 10.01 2.93
C THR A 756 -16.33 9.15 3.10
N GLY A 757 -15.50 9.00 2.06
CA GLY A 757 -14.28 8.18 2.16
C GLY A 757 -13.33 8.61 3.29
N VAL A 758 -13.20 9.92 3.54
CA VAL A 758 -12.42 10.44 4.68
C VAL A 758 -13.06 10.08 6.02
N GLN A 759 -14.40 10.13 6.12
CA GLN A 759 -15.11 9.69 7.33
C GLN A 759 -14.93 8.19 7.59
N GLN A 760 -14.94 7.36 6.54
CA GLN A 760 -14.66 5.93 6.66
C GLN A 760 -13.23 5.67 7.13
N CYS A 761 -12.24 6.38 6.58
CA CYS A 761 -10.85 6.31 7.05
C CYS A 761 -10.74 6.66 8.54
N ILE A 762 -11.39 7.74 8.99
CA ILE A 762 -11.37 8.14 10.41
C ILE A 762 -12.01 7.07 11.30
N LEU A 763 -13.17 6.55 10.91
CA LEU A 763 -13.86 5.49 11.67
C LEU A 763 -13.03 4.20 11.74
N LEU A 764 -12.37 3.82 10.63
CA LEU A 764 -11.49 2.66 10.58
C LEU A 764 -10.23 2.85 11.43
N ALA A 765 -9.60 4.02 11.34
CA ALA A 765 -8.34 4.31 12.04
C ALA A 765 -8.53 4.34 13.56
N ILE A 766 -9.58 5.01 14.05
CA ILE A 766 -9.87 5.12 15.49
C ILE A 766 -10.52 3.82 15.99
N GLY A 767 -11.52 3.32 15.26
CA GLY A 767 -12.34 2.19 15.71
C GLY A 767 -11.69 0.82 15.58
N LEU A 768 -10.97 0.54 14.48
CA LEU A 768 -10.42 -0.78 14.18
C LEU A 768 -8.90 -0.86 14.25
N GLN A 769 -8.17 0.22 13.89
CA GLN A 769 -6.71 0.26 14.04
C GLN A 769 -6.25 0.79 15.41
N HIS A 770 -7.17 1.35 16.20
CA HIS A 770 -6.91 1.94 17.52
C HIS A 770 -5.77 2.98 17.53
N LYS A 771 -5.72 3.81 16.48
CA LYS A 771 -4.74 4.89 16.37
C LYS A 771 -5.14 6.11 17.18
N ASP A 772 -4.13 6.78 17.72
CA ASP A 772 -4.31 8.10 18.33
C ASP A 772 -4.69 9.16 17.31
N VAL A 773 -5.48 10.13 17.75
CA VAL A 773 -5.99 11.22 16.92
C VAL A 773 -4.86 12.02 16.27
N ASP A 774 -3.74 12.20 16.97
CA ASP A 774 -2.57 12.94 16.45
C ASP A 774 -1.88 12.18 15.31
N VAL A 775 -1.79 10.86 15.40
CA VAL A 775 -1.24 10.02 14.33
C VAL A 775 -2.15 10.08 13.10
N VAL A 776 -3.46 9.98 13.30
CA VAL A 776 -4.43 10.08 12.20
C VAL A 776 -4.43 11.49 11.58
N SER A 777 -4.26 12.53 12.40
CA SER A 777 -4.11 13.92 11.94
C SER A 777 -2.89 14.08 11.03
N GLN A 778 -1.75 13.50 11.39
CA GLN A 778 -0.53 13.50 10.57
C GLN A 778 -0.70 12.67 9.28
N GLU A 779 -1.33 11.50 9.35
CA GLU A 779 -1.54 10.63 8.17
C GLU A 779 -2.47 11.25 7.13
N LEU A 780 -3.54 11.90 7.58
CA LEU A 780 -4.52 12.54 6.70
C LEU A 780 -4.15 13.98 6.32
N SER A 781 -3.07 14.52 6.90
CA SER A 781 -2.69 15.94 6.76
C SER A 781 -3.83 16.89 7.12
N LEU A 782 -4.61 16.56 8.16
CA LEU A 782 -5.76 17.36 8.64
C LEU A 782 -5.54 17.79 10.09
N PRO A 783 -5.85 19.05 10.47
CA PRO A 783 -5.79 19.48 11.87
C PRO A 783 -6.71 18.64 12.78
N SER A 784 -6.25 18.33 14.00
CA SER A 784 -6.99 17.49 14.97
C SER A 784 -8.41 18.00 15.27
N SER A 785 -8.63 19.32 15.26
CA SER A 785 -9.95 19.92 15.46
C SER A 785 -10.95 19.58 14.35
N GLN A 786 -10.49 19.54 13.10
CA GLN A 786 -11.33 19.17 11.95
C GLN A 786 -11.65 17.68 11.98
N LEU A 787 -10.69 16.84 12.37
CA LEU A 787 -10.86 15.40 12.52
C LEU A 787 -11.95 15.08 13.56
N LEU A 788 -11.87 15.69 14.75
CA LEU A 788 -12.90 15.52 15.79
C LEU A 788 -14.28 16.04 15.34
N ALA A 789 -14.34 17.16 14.61
CA ALA A 789 -15.59 17.65 14.05
C ALA A 789 -16.21 16.67 13.02
N MET A 790 -15.39 16.01 12.20
CA MET A 790 -15.85 14.95 11.31
C MET A 790 -16.28 13.71 12.08
N PHE A 791 -15.58 13.36 13.16
CA PHE A 791 -15.92 12.23 14.02
C PHE A 791 -17.28 12.41 14.72
N ILE A 792 -17.57 13.60 15.25
CA ILE A 792 -18.90 13.95 15.80
C ILE A 792 -19.99 13.79 14.73
N LYS A 793 -19.72 14.20 13.48
CA LYS A 793 -20.68 14.01 12.37
C LYS A 793 -20.95 12.54 12.06
N ILE A 794 -19.93 11.67 12.19
CA ILE A 794 -20.11 10.21 12.02
C ILE A 794 -21.04 9.69 13.11
N LEU A 795 -20.72 10.00 14.37
CA LEU A 795 -21.52 9.53 15.50
C LEU A 795 -22.95 10.06 15.47
N ARG A 796 -23.19 11.31 15.05
CA ARG A 796 -24.54 11.85 14.87
C ARG A 796 -25.38 11.06 13.84
N LYS A 797 -24.75 10.57 12.76
CA LYS A 797 -25.43 9.73 11.77
C LYS A 797 -25.77 8.36 12.36
N VAL A 798 -24.83 7.76 13.10
CA VAL A 798 -25.02 6.46 13.75
C VAL A 798 -26.10 6.53 14.82
N THR A 799 -26.07 7.53 15.70
CA THR A 799 -27.09 7.73 16.74
C THR A 799 -28.45 8.03 16.13
N GLY A 800 -28.50 8.77 15.01
CA GLY A 800 -29.75 9.00 14.28
C GLY A 800 -30.38 7.70 13.78
N HIS A 801 -29.58 6.79 13.23
CA HIS A 801 -30.07 5.48 12.78
C HIS A 801 -30.46 4.54 13.95
N PHE A 802 -29.70 4.55 15.06
CA PHE A 802 -30.10 3.78 16.25
C PHE A 802 -31.40 4.32 16.85
N ALA A 803 -31.59 5.64 16.87
CA ALA A 803 -32.85 6.24 17.31
C ALA A 803 -34.03 5.82 16.43
N THR A 804 -33.87 5.74 15.10
CA THR A 804 -34.92 5.26 14.20
C THR A 804 -35.25 3.78 14.43
N LEU A 805 -34.24 2.92 14.63
CA LEU A 805 -34.49 1.51 14.95
C LEU A 805 -35.23 1.31 16.27
N VAL A 806 -34.89 2.11 17.28
CA VAL A 806 -35.59 2.09 18.57
C VAL A 806 -37.02 2.61 18.42
N SER A 807 -37.24 3.69 17.66
CA SER A 807 -38.58 4.23 17.43
C SER A 807 -39.46 3.26 16.64
N GLU A 808 -38.96 2.67 15.56
CA GLU A 808 -39.70 1.70 14.74
C GLU A 808 -40.13 0.47 15.55
N ALA A 809 -39.29 0.00 16.45
CA ALA A 809 -39.63 -1.11 17.32
C ALA A 809 -40.63 -0.71 18.42
N VAL A 810 -40.54 0.51 18.96
CA VAL A 810 -41.55 1.03 19.89
C VAL A 810 -42.89 1.20 19.16
N ASP A 811 -42.88 1.69 17.93
CA ASP A 811 -44.08 1.80 17.08
C ASP A 811 -44.70 0.43 16.75
N ALA A 812 -43.87 -0.61 16.60
CA ALA A 812 -44.33 -1.98 16.42
C ALA A 812 -44.89 -2.62 17.71
N GLU A 813 -44.37 -2.23 18.88
CA GLU A 813 -44.88 -2.65 20.20
C GLU A 813 -46.16 -1.90 20.59
N LEU A 814 -46.36 -0.68 20.07
CA LEU A 814 -47.60 0.06 20.25
C LEU A 814 -48.76 -0.70 19.56
N PRO A 815 -49.92 -0.85 20.22
CA PRO A 815 -51.07 -1.48 19.59
C PRO A 815 -51.42 -0.69 18.33
N LYS A 816 -51.36 -1.35 17.16
CA LYS A 816 -51.87 -0.77 15.92
C LYS A 816 -53.28 -0.29 16.21
N ALA A 817 -53.54 1.00 16.06
CA ALA A 817 -54.91 1.50 16.15
C ALA A 817 -55.73 0.65 15.17
N GLU A 818 -56.63 -0.20 15.71
CA GLU A 818 -57.67 -0.82 14.91
C GLU A 818 -58.27 0.32 14.09
N ARG A 819 -58.37 0.15 12.76
CA ARG A 819 -58.96 1.15 11.86
C ARG A 819 -60.20 1.70 12.56
N LEU A 820 -60.11 2.93 13.05
CA LEU A 820 -61.26 3.60 13.65
C LEU A 820 -62.33 3.55 12.57
N GLY A 821 -63.39 2.80 12.85
CA GLY A 821 -64.55 2.71 11.96
C GLY A 821 -65.07 4.12 11.73
N VAL A 822 -65.66 4.33 10.56
CA VAL A 822 -66.27 5.61 10.24
C VAL A 822 -67.42 5.83 11.23
N THR A 823 -67.50 7.02 11.84
CA THR A 823 -68.63 7.38 12.70
C THR A 823 -69.94 7.24 11.93
N ARG A 824 -71.03 6.82 12.58
CA ARG A 824 -72.32 6.51 11.93
C ARG A 824 -72.88 7.66 11.06
N GLU A 825 -72.49 8.90 11.33
CA GLU A 825 -72.86 10.10 10.56
C GLU A 825 -72.13 10.23 9.22
N ASN A 826 -70.95 9.61 9.08
CA ASN A 826 -70.10 9.68 7.90
C ASN A 826 -70.14 8.38 7.06
N ALA A 827 -70.86 7.35 7.52
CA ALA A 827 -71.09 6.12 6.77
C ALA A 827 -72.10 6.39 5.64
N SER A 828 -71.60 6.56 4.42
CA SER A 828 -72.40 6.91 3.25
C SER A 828 -72.99 5.69 2.54
N GLY A 829 -72.54 4.47 2.90
CA GLY A 829 -72.99 3.22 2.28
C GLY A 829 -72.59 3.08 0.81
N ALA A 830 -71.64 3.88 0.32
CA ALA A 830 -71.20 3.87 -1.08
C ALA A 830 -70.12 2.82 -1.37
N HIS A 831 -69.49 2.25 -0.35
CA HIS A 831 -68.46 1.22 -0.46
C HIS A 831 -68.74 0.07 0.53
N ASP A 832 -68.63 -1.18 0.05
CA ASP A 832 -68.91 -2.41 0.83
C ASP A 832 -67.93 -2.66 2.01
N ASP A 833 -66.90 -1.82 2.15
CA ASP A 833 -65.83 -1.98 3.16
C ASP A 833 -65.99 -1.05 4.39
N GLU A 834 -67.13 -0.36 4.55
CA GLU A 834 -67.39 0.52 5.70
C GLU A 834 -67.81 -0.30 6.95
N ILE A 835 -66.90 -0.43 7.94
CA ILE A 835 -67.21 -1.02 9.26
C ILE A 835 -67.58 0.12 10.22
N VAL A 836 -68.82 0.09 10.74
CA VAL A 836 -69.33 1.06 11.72
C VAL A 836 -68.85 0.68 13.13
N ASP A 837 -68.26 1.63 13.86
CA ASP A 837 -67.78 1.41 15.23
C ASP A 837 -68.90 1.63 16.26
N ASP A 838 -69.42 0.54 16.85
CA ASP A 838 -70.50 0.56 17.86
C ASP A 838 -70.00 0.79 19.30
N ARG A 839 -68.69 1.01 19.52
CA ARG A 839 -68.13 1.18 20.88
C ARG A 839 -68.49 2.51 21.53
N PHE A 840 -68.76 3.54 20.73
CA PHE A 840 -69.09 4.88 21.21
C PHE A 840 -70.54 5.20 20.90
N VAL A 841 -71.44 4.86 21.82
CA VAL A 841 -72.84 5.33 21.80
C VAL A 841 -72.83 6.79 22.24
N PRO A 842 -73.25 7.76 21.40
CA PRO A 842 -73.37 9.14 21.84
C PRO A 842 -74.38 9.21 22.99
N LEU A 843 -74.00 9.90 24.06
CA LEU A 843 -74.90 10.19 25.17
C LEU A 843 -76.14 10.93 24.63
N ALA A 844 -77.32 10.58 25.15
CA ALA A 844 -78.60 11.13 24.68
C ALA A 844 -78.71 12.65 24.84
N THR A 845 -77.87 13.22 25.71
CA THR A 845 -77.72 14.64 26.00
C THR A 845 -76.29 15.03 25.69
N THR A 846 -76.11 16.17 25.02
CA THR A 846 -74.76 16.65 24.71
C THR A 846 -74.08 17.13 25.99
N LEU A 847 -72.75 17.05 26.04
CA LEU A 847 -71.97 17.55 27.18
C LEU A 847 -72.24 19.05 27.42
N ASP A 848 -72.54 19.80 26.35
CA ASP A 848 -72.91 21.20 26.44
C ASP A 848 -74.29 21.38 27.09
N ASP A 849 -75.28 20.54 26.78
CA ASP A 849 -76.58 20.56 27.46
C ASP A 849 -76.46 20.19 28.95
N GLU A 850 -75.61 19.21 29.29
CA GLU A 850 -75.37 18.79 30.67
C GLU A 850 -74.57 19.84 31.46
N LEU A 851 -73.66 20.57 30.79
CA LEU A 851 -72.95 21.72 31.35
C LEU A 851 -73.84 22.95 31.50
N GLU A 852 -74.78 23.17 30.58
CA GLU A 852 -75.79 24.22 30.71
C GLU A 852 -76.77 23.91 31.84
N GLU A 853 -77.22 22.66 31.96
CA GLU A 853 -78.14 22.24 33.03
C GLU A 853 -77.46 22.29 34.41
N GLY A 854 -76.21 21.80 34.51
CA GLY A 854 -75.39 21.95 35.73
C GLY A 854 -75.00 23.41 36.02
N GLY A 855 -74.79 24.21 34.98
CA GLY A 855 -74.54 25.65 35.07
C GLY A 855 -75.75 26.41 35.60
N ASP A 856 -76.95 26.08 35.12
CA ASP A 856 -78.22 26.64 35.55
C ASP A 856 -78.58 26.23 36.98
N GLU A 857 -78.27 25.00 37.38
CA GLU A 857 -78.43 24.53 38.75
C GLU A 857 -77.51 25.28 39.72
N ALA A 858 -76.24 25.44 39.35
CA ALA A 858 -75.27 26.24 40.10
C ALA A 858 -75.67 27.72 40.17
N LEU A 859 -76.21 28.28 39.08
CA LEU A 859 -76.72 29.66 39.04
C LEU A 859 -77.98 29.84 39.89
N ARG A 860 -78.87 28.84 39.96
CA ARG A 860 -80.04 28.87 40.87
C ARG A 860 -79.61 28.79 42.32
N GLU A 861 -78.63 27.97 42.66
CA GLU A 861 -78.07 27.93 44.02
C GLU A 861 -77.39 29.25 44.38
N LEU A 862 -76.59 29.83 43.48
CA LEU A 862 -75.97 31.14 43.67
C LEU A 862 -77.00 32.24 43.82
N LYS A 863 -78.07 32.24 43.00
CA LYS A 863 -79.17 33.19 43.12
C LYS A 863 -79.93 33.04 44.43
N LYS A 864 -80.16 31.82 44.93
CA LYS A 864 -80.75 31.60 46.26
C LYS A 864 -79.86 32.17 47.36
N LYS A 865 -78.56 31.86 47.34
CA LYS A 865 -77.58 32.39 48.31
C LYS A 865 -77.46 33.91 48.25
N GLN A 866 -77.48 34.50 47.05
CA GLN A 866 -77.49 35.96 46.89
C GLN A 866 -78.79 36.59 47.40
N ARG A 867 -79.94 35.93 47.20
CA ARG A 867 -81.24 36.42 47.66
C ARG A 867 -81.35 36.38 49.19
N GLU A 868 -80.84 35.33 49.83
CA GLU A 868 -80.70 35.23 51.29
C GLU A 868 -79.75 36.30 51.85
N LEU A 869 -78.68 36.65 51.10
CA LEU A 869 -77.77 37.73 51.48
C LEU A 869 -78.41 39.12 51.35
N ILE A 870 -79.20 39.35 50.29
CA ILE A 870 -79.91 40.62 50.06
C ILE A 870 -80.98 40.85 51.14
N ASP A 871 -81.72 39.82 51.55
CA ASP A 871 -82.70 39.92 52.66
C ASP A 871 -82.03 40.16 54.02
N SER A 872 -80.74 39.84 54.18
CA SER A 872 -79.98 40.09 55.42
C SER A 872 -79.37 41.49 55.52
N LEU A 873 -79.46 42.31 54.46
CA LEU A 873 -78.89 43.66 54.42
C LEU A 873 -79.93 44.70 54.89
N PRO A 874 -79.60 45.57 55.87
CA PRO A 874 -80.50 46.63 56.33
C PRO A 874 -80.57 47.76 55.30
N LEU A 875 -81.57 47.71 54.41
CA LEU A 875 -81.76 48.65 53.30
C LEU A 875 -82.35 50.02 53.72
N ASP A 876 -82.78 50.17 54.98
CA ASP A 876 -83.32 51.43 55.54
C ASP A 876 -82.28 52.56 55.66
N GLN A 877 -81.01 52.30 55.35
CA GLN A 877 -79.91 53.29 55.45
C GLN A 877 -79.59 54.02 54.13
N TYR A 878 -80.32 53.72 53.04
CA TYR A 878 -80.08 54.25 51.69
C TYR A 878 -81.30 54.92 51.05
N GLU A 879 -82.32 55.27 51.83
CA GLU A 879 -83.50 55.99 51.36
C GLU A 879 -83.12 57.44 50.96
N ILE A 880 -83.48 57.86 49.75
CA ILE A 880 -83.25 59.21 49.22
C ILE A 880 -84.61 59.91 49.08
N ASP A 881 -84.81 61.02 49.80
CA ASP A 881 -86.04 61.82 49.77
C ASP A 881 -86.34 62.42 48.38
N GLY A 882 -87.56 62.22 47.90
CA GLY A 882 -87.98 62.37 46.50
C GLY A 882 -88.58 63.72 46.08
N ASP A 883 -88.23 64.85 46.68
CA ASP A 883 -88.76 66.17 46.25
C ASP A 883 -87.69 67.27 46.22
N ALA A 884 -87.09 67.48 45.04
CA ALA A 884 -86.33 68.70 44.73
C ALA A 884 -86.22 68.91 43.20
N PRO A 885 -86.31 70.17 42.71
CA PRO A 885 -86.36 70.55 41.28
C PRO A 885 -85.12 70.21 40.42
N ALA A 886 -84.15 69.47 40.97
CA ALA A 886 -82.95 69.02 40.27
C ALA A 886 -83.16 67.76 39.40
N TRP A 887 -84.22 66.98 39.66
CA TRP A 887 -84.57 65.79 38.84
C TRP A 887 -85.17 66.17 37.48
N GLU A 888 -85.97 67.25 37.41
CA GLU A 888 -86.52 67.76 36.14
C GLU A 888 -85.41 68.31 35.21
N GLU A 889 -84.32 68.86 35.74
CA GLU A 889 -83.15 69.27 34.96
C GLU A 889 -82.33 68.07 34.47
N ALA A 890 -82.22 67.01 35.29
CA ALA A 890 -81.56 65.77 34.91
C ALA A 890 -82.33 65.03 33.79
N GLU A 891 -83.66 64.97 33.87
CA GLU A 891 -84.51 64.40 32.81
C GLU A 891 -84.39 65.16 31.49
N LYS A 892 -84.36 66.51 31.52
CA LYS A 892 -84.14 67.32 30.30
C LYS A 892 -82.77 67.04 29.67
N GLN A 893 -81.72 66.86 30.48
CA GLN A 893 -80.39 66.52 29.98
C GLN A 893 -80.36 65.12 29.36
N VAL A 894 -81.00 64.13 29.98
CA VAL A 894 -81.13 62.77 29.43
C VAL A 894 -81.92 62.81 28.10
N LEU A 895 -83.07 63.48 28.05
CA LEU A 895 -83.90 63.61 26.83
C LEU A 895 -83.14 64.28 25.66
N SER A 896 -82.30 65.28 25.95
CA SER A 896 -81.45 65.91 24.93
C SER A 896 -80.34 64.99 24.41
N ALA A 897 -79.74 64.19 25.30
CA ALA A 897 -78.68 63.24 24.95
C ALA A 897 -79.22 62.02 24.18
N THR A 898 -80.45 61.58 24.47
CA THR A 898 -81.13 60.51 23.73
C THR A 898 -81.54 60.95 22.31
N LYS A 899 -81.97 62.21 22.11
CA LYS A 899 -82.24 62.78 20.77
C LYS A 899 -80.98 62.92 19.90
N GLN A 900 -79.79 62.94 20.50
CA GLN A 900 -78.49 62.94 19.80
C GLN A 900 -77.90 61.52 19.60
N GLY A 901 -78.65 60.46 19.92
CA GLY A 901 -78.27 59.07 19.62
C GLY A 901 -77.19 58.47 20.51
N LYS A 902 -76.92 59.02 21.70
CA LYS A 902 -76.01 58.40 22.68
C LYS A 902 -76.76 57.42 23.58
N SER A 903 -76.38 56.15 23.57
CA SER A 903 -76.85 55.14 24.53
C SER A 903 -76.08 55.30 25.85
N ASN A 904 -76.81 55.56 26.95
CA ASN A 904 -76.34 55.77 28.33
C ASN A 904 -75.69 57.14 28.68
N PRO A 905 -76.49 58.22 28.79
CA PRO A 905 -76.05 59.42 29.49
C PRO A 905 -76.04 59.18 31.02
N VAL A 906 -74.88 59.31 31.66
CA VAL A 906 -74.75 59.32 33.12
C VAL A 906 -74.93 60.75 33.62
N VAL A 907 -75.87 60.98 34.53
CA VAL A 907 -76.12 62.30 35.14
C VAL A 907 -75.86 62.20 36.64
N SER A 908 -75.00 63.07 37.16
CA SER A 908 -74.68 63.14 38.59
C SER A 908 -75.46 64.25 39.27
N VAL A 909 -76.33 63.91 40.22
CA VAL A 909 -77.02 64.90 41.09
C VAL A 909 -76.18 65.10 42.35
N LYS A 910 -75.74 66.34 42.64
CA LYS A 910 -74.92 66.64 43.83
C LYS A 910 -75.78 66.65 45.09
N ALA A 911 -75.71 65.58 45.89
CA ALA A 911 -76.24 65.58 47.25
C ALA A 911 -75.25 66.26 48.22
N ALA A 912 -75.71 67.28 48.94
CA ALA A 912 -74.89 68.03 49.89
C ALA A 912 -75.09 67.50 51.33
N LYS A 913 -74.21 66.60 51.80
CA LYS A 913 -73.67 66.59 53.18
C LYS A 913 -72.66 65.46 53.47
N GLN A 914 -71.50 65.94 53.97
CA GLN A 914 -70.50 65.44 54.93
C GLN A 914 -70.06 63.95 55.02
N LYS A 915 -68.71 63.81 55.00
CA LYS A 915 -67.86 62.64 55.28
C LYS A 915 -68.39 61.70 56.38
N ARG A 916 -68.42 60.39 56.09
CA ARG A 916 -68.53 59.32 57.09
C ARG A 916 -67.40 58.28 56.95
N LYS A 917 -67.00 57.73 58.11
CA LYS A 917 -65.86 56.85 58.36
C LYS A 917 -65.94 55.53 57.58
N VAL A 918 -64.76 54.99 57.26
CA VAL A 918 -64.55 53.67 56.64
C VAL A 918 -65.18 52.58 57.51
N GLY A 919 -66.33 52.08 57.06
CA GLY A 919 -66.84 50.75 57.40
C GLY A 919 -66.65 49.84 56.18
N GLN A 920 -66.64 48.52 56.42
CA GLN A 920 -66.43 47.47 55.41
C GLN A 920 -67.23 47.77 54.13
N THR A 921 -66.53 47.84 52.99
CA THR A 921 -67.21 47.95 51.70
C THR A 921 -67.94 46.66 51.39
N ALA A 922 -69.07 46.74 50.69
CA ALA A 922 -69.81 45.56 50.23
C ALA A 922 -68.92 44.59 49.43
N SER A 923 -67.83 45.08 48.82
CA SER A 923 -66.81 44.24 48.17
C SER A 923 -65.99 43.39 49.14
N GLU A 924 -65.67 43.90 50.33
CA GLU A 924 -64.89 43.17 51.34
C GLU A 924 -65.73 42.08 52.00
N VAL A 925 -67.02 42.33 52.25
CA VAL A 925 -67.97 41.31 52.75
C VAL A 925 -68.17 40.19 51.71
N TYR A 926 -68.19 40.54 50.42
CA TYR A 926 -68.31 39.57 49.33
C TYR A 926 -67.02 38.72 49.17
N GLU A 927 -65.84 39.32 49.33
CA GLU A 927 -64.55 38.61 49.32
C GLU A 927 -64.36 37.73 50.56
N GLU A 928 -64.86 38.11 51.73
CA GLU A 928 -64.74 37.30 52.95
C GLU A 928 -65.69 36.08 52.92
N ALA A 929 -66.87 36.20 52.30
CA ALA A 929 -67.85 35.12 52.17
C ALA A 929 -67.58 34.15 51.01
N PHE A 930 -66.97 34.61 49.90
CA PHE A 930 -66.79 33.80 48.68
C PHE A 930 -65.39 33.89 48.04
N GLY A 931 -64.41 34.53 48.69
CA GLY A 931 -63.05 34.65 48.20
C GLY A 931 -62.27 33.34 48.25
N ASP A 932 -62.19 32.65 47.12
CA ASP A 932 -61.40 31.45 46.93
C ASP A 932 -59.90 31.76 47.09
N LYS A 933 -59.22 31.13 48.06
CA LYS A 933 -57.79 31.39 48.39
C LYS A 933 -56.85 30.92 47.26
N ARG A 934 -56.74 31.69 46.17
CA ARG A 934 -55.67 31.50 45.17
C ARG A 934 -54.33 32.01 45.69
N LYS A 935 -53.49 31.08 46.16
CA LYS A 935 -52.06 31.32 46.43
C LYS A 935 -51.37 31.89 45.18
N LYS A 936 -50.90 33.14 45.26
CA LYS A 936 -49.97 33.74 44.29
C LYS A 936 -48.63 32.98 44.32
N ALA A 937 -48.34 32.19 43.28
CA ALA A 937 -46.98 31.72 42.98
C ALA A 937 -46.33 32.65 41.95
N LYS A 938 -45.10 33.10 42.27
CA LYS A 938 -44.31 34.10 41.57
C LYS A 938 -43.95 33.69 40.14
N LYS A 939 -44.18 34.60 39.17
CA LYS A 939 -43.50 34.62 37.87
C LYS A 939 -42.02 34.97 38.07
N ALA A 940 -41.11 34.04 37.77
CA ALA A 940 -39.72 34.36 37.44
C ALA A 940 -39.59 34.48 35.91
N LYS A 941 -38.90 35.53 35.47
CA LYS A 941 -38.72 35.96 34.09
C LYS A 941 -38.08 34.87 33.22
N LYS A 942 -38.69 34.63 32.05
CA LYS A 942 -37.98 34.16 30.87
C LYS A 942 -37.17 35.31 30.26
N SER A 943 -35.88 35.07 30.08
CA SER A 943 -35.20 35.37 28.82
C SER A 943 -35.44 34.20 27.87
N ALA A 944 -35.60 34.53 26.59
CA ALA A 944 -36.21 33.77 25.48
C ALA A 944 -37.75 33.80 25.48
#